data_AF-A0A9P7CYU5-F1
#
_entry.id   AF-A0A9P7CYU5-F1
#
_cell.length_a   1.000
_cell.length_b   1.000
_cell.length_c   1.000
_cell.angle_alpha   90.00
_cell.angle_beta   90.00
_cell.angle_gamma   90.00
#
_symmetry.space_group_name_H-M   'P 1'
#
loop_
_entity.id
_entity.type
_entity.pdbx_description
1 polymer ?
#
loop_
_entity_poly.entity_id
_entity_poly.type
_entity_poly.pdbx_seq_one_letter_code
_entity_poly.pdbx_strand_id
1 'polypeptide(L)'
;MDPNRDLSPTVFFRSDDDFTSDDEVAADTLVTSPFNFNDVPVIQEVDSDDAVPQEAIFDGLFLQQEGAPADGPTWEQTPVTTINLSSLGRMYRLKDRSSAIKLLHRRVNVVLDSDLKLCSNDPKLLWKASNHFLDFILVVSGKISLHAFLPRTIADHNFTLTLNLRLQCREFHLKFGKLGFDPTGSMMAISEGQSTELWLGFCPVSNIEDIDLANQSPLLNEKHGDTCLTAVHYCMGIMFIAYLLNQIPSMPVHMMYPYGPRKDFKEWKIEDATNILYVGYTSTSFAFAIMILGYLNDESDNSQKTITLRLQDALHLNRLMIDQYDKFVANAPADWLKDGWLQQHNQPIVSNDNHAHHVEAQNWNLERDYANVRYLSMAVATHISCEVVQGWVEVPVNEILSVHDVIYNSLDLDVRQPMDLPSLPLHEPGTQREIEEGRHIPRFIGRTCINSPKCGILINLETIPQLFSSYVAHDEHLNLDADILDVKDGEGPSINVYPQAFLRKYGHLQSSSILPHFKTFVKKVQALITRQQRRPRVDDNDDADDEADDEDDENEETNLIDTKQLAPAIIASGCQFYNEISHRVRPNAGLHEVQQGRVTSALSGAYAQRSGKHVHTAIICHCGLNLPHEHYNNAIKMEKVPRDLSIYLDIIIPLARAWSRPHVSNNLHPHLSIFVPEAFPNIYQWMTFGVTSLIERIWEHQQPLLKVDKTPSPQMIEICAMLKRALAFAHTGNTRVLSSSLMRPFWLVRSLLQQGWPTMSSMIRLVSTTSRPVAVSPGDWPIVARSNLPAIASKHSQVVTYGVDHFEVFLFNSFASPKRSHKLSVHNPPANVFMQYDQDLRHAIIIAVVAFQSFIADVKTLVSVSVTKLCSKLDDQDTHSTSLAAKGRRYNLKKWLACDHPLSYLDHAFEFLLKSVVADSDDQSLGLPNPTKEKLAIHDFAKLIIDIPRPTNPVTIAAPLISTGNSPMVFKVALIYMSNCRHISPERFHHCH
;
A
#
# COMPACT_ATOMS: atom_id res chain seq x y z
N MET A 1 -13.91 -0.10 -72.63
CA MET A 1 -12.87 0.91 -72.39
C MET A 1 -11.85 0.30 -71.46
N ASP A 2 -10.80 -0.29 -72.04
CA ASP A 2 -9.44 -0.30 -71.45
C ASP A 2 -8.98 1.17 -71.28
N PRO A 3 -7.95 1.52 -70.48
CA PRO A 3 -6.78 0.72 -70.07
C PRO A 3 -6.46 0.81 -68.55
N ASN A 4 -5.59 0.05 -67.87
CA ASN A 4 -4.44 -0.77 -68.25
C ASN A 4 -4.07 -1.69 -67.06
N ARG A 5 -3.86 -2.98 -67.35
CA ARG A 5 -2.70 -3.83 -66.95
C ARG A 5 -2.47 -4.17 -65.46
N ASP A 6 -2.13 -5.40 -65.03
CA ASP A 6 -1.70 -6.60 -65.75
C ASP A 6 -1.74 -7.83 -64.80
N LEU A 7 -2.13 -8.99 -65.38
CA LEU A 7 -1.53 -10.33 -65.28
C LEU A 7 -1.34 -11.04 -63.90
N SER A 8 -2.27 -11.96 -63.60
CA SER A 8 -2.13 -13.44 -63.51
C SER A 8 -0.71 -14.10 -63.57
N PRO A 9 -0.51 -15.42 -63.27
CA PRO A 9 -1.27 -16.39 -62.46
C PRO A 9 -0.42 -17.49 -61.71
N THR A 10 -1.11 -18.33 -60.93
CA THR A 10 -0.98 -19.81 -60.72
C THR A 10 0.37 -20.55 -60.49
N VAL A 11 0.30 -21.61 -59.67
CA VAL A 11 0.78 -23.02 -59.90
C VAL A 11 1.59 -23.66 -58.74
N PHE A 12 0.89 -24.54 -57.99
CA PHE A 12 1.16 -25.97 -57.67
C PHE A 12 2.22 -26.51 -56.66
N PHE A 13 1.72 -27.55 -55.96
CA PHE A 13 2.29 -28.82 -55.41
C PHE A 13 3.17 -28.79 -54.13
N ARG A 14 2.70 -29.43 -53.04
CA ARG A 14 3.05 -30.79 -52.48
C ARG A 14 4.52 -30.86 -52.01
N SER A 15 4.87 -31.33 -50.82
CA SER A 15 4.43 -32.55 -50.13
C SER A 15 4.88 -32.55 -48.66
N ASP A 16 4.10 -33.26 -47.83
CA ASP A 16 4.49 -34.26 -46.83
C ASP A 16 5.88 -34.16 -46.16
N ASP A 17 5.90 -34.12 -44.82
CA ASP A 17 6.56 -35.15 -43.99
C ASP A 17 6.34 -34.93 -42.47
N ASP A 18 5.80 -36.00 -41.88
CA ASP A 18 5.86 -36.57 -40.53
C ASP A 18 6.47 -35.83 -39.32
N PHE A 19 5.61 -35.74 -38.28
CA PHE A 19 5.71 -36.34 -36.94
C PHE A 19 7.02 -36.31 -36.10
N THR A 20 6.78 -35.99 -34.82
CA THR A 20 7.56 -36.20 -33.57
C THR A 20 8.59 -35.13 -33.20
N SER A 21 8.35 -34.42 -32.09
CA SER A 21 9.12 -34.56 -30.85
C SER A 21 8.72 -33.51 -29.80
N ASP A 22 8.44 -34.01 -28.59
CA ASP A 22 8.71 -33.41 -27.28
C ASP A 22 7.80 -32.28 -26.75
N ASP A 23 6.75 -32.72 -26.05
CA ASP A 23 6.11 -31.99 -24.95
C ASP A 23 7.08 -31.92 -23.74
N GLU A 24 7.88 -30.85 -23.66
CA GLU A 24 8.44 -30.35 -22.41
C GLU A 24 7.78 -29.01 -22.07
N VAL A 25 6.65 -29.07 -21.36
CA VAL A 25 6.07 -27.90 -20.68
C VAL A 25 6.75 -27.76 -19.32
N ALA A 26 7.89 -27.07 -19.30
CA ALA A 26 8.50 -26.56 -18.09
C ALA A 26 7.95 -25.17 -17.77
N ALA A 27 7.44 -25.07 -16.53
CA ALA A 27 7.16 -23.92 -15.68
C ALA A 27 7.50 -22.51 -16.19
N ASP A 28 6.50 -21.62 -16.15
CA ASP A 28 6.51 -20.47 -15.23
C ASP A 28 5.16 -19.75 -15.28
N THR A 29 4.20 -20.25 -14.50
CA THR A 29 2.98 -19.52 -14.14
C THR A 29 3.28 -18.52 -13.02
N LEU A 30 3.67 -17.30 -13.37
CA LEU A 30 3.59 -16.14 -12.47
C LEU A 30 2.20 -15.52 -12.57
N VAL A 31 1.25 -16.11 -11.85
CA VAL A 31 -0.04 -15.49 -11.54
C VAL A 31 0.20 -14.57 -10.34
N THR A 32 0.08 -13.26 -10.57
CA THR A 32 0.30 -12.21 -9.57
C THR A 32 -1.04 -11.52 -9.25
N SER A 33 -1.26 -11.30 -7.97
CA SER A 33 -2.54 -11.01 -7.30
C SER A 33 -2.75 -9.49 -7.10
N PRO A 34 -3.97 -8.95 -7.24
CA PRO A 34 -4.23 -7.51 -7.18
C PRO A 34 -4.35 -6.98 -5.74
N PHE A 35 -4.04 -5.70 -5.61
CA PHE A 35 -3.70 -5.08 -4.34
C PHE A 35 -4.48 -3.80 -3.98
N ASN A 36 -4.78 -3.66 -2.68
CA ASN A 36 -5.40 -2.55 -1.95
C ASN A 36 -4.40 -1.42 -1.63
N PHE A 37 -4.39 -0.28 -2.33
CA PHE A 37 -3.47 0.90 -2.24
C PHE A 37 -2.49 1.22 -1.05
N ASN A 38 -2.49 0.58 0.13
CA ASN A 38 -1.61 0.82 1.29
C ASN A 38 -0.66 -0.34 1.74
N ASP A 39 -1.02 -1.61 1.60
CA ASP A 39 -0.24 -2.83 2.00
C ASP A 39 0.91 -3.24 1.04
N VAL A 40 1.87 -2.34 0.85
CA VAL A 40 3.27 -2.78 0.75
C VAL A 40 3.83 -2.71 2.18
N PRO A 41 4.62 -3.69 2.66
CA PRO A 41 5.26 -3.62 3.97
C PRO A 41 5.99 -2.28 4.15
N VAL A 42 6.20 -1.88 5.41
CA VAL A 42 6.80 -0.63 5.95
C VAL A 42 8.09 -0.13 5.26
N ILE A 43 8.62 -0.85 4.29
CA ILE A 43 9.47 -0.28 3.25
C ILE A 43 8.59 0.13 2.05
N GLN A 44 8.20 1.41 2.09
CA GLN A 44 8.10 2.26 0.90
C GLN A 44 6.79 2.23 0.08
N GLU A 45 5.71 2.82 0.62
CA GLU A 45 4.90 3.75 -0.19
C GLU A 45 5.86 4.71 -0.91
N VAL A 46 5.53 5.21 -2.11
CA VAL A 46 6.20 6.40 -2.68
C VAL A 46 5.82 7.63 -1.83
N ASP A 47 5.94 7.53 -0.52
CA ASP A 47 6.03 8.65 0.37
C ASP A 47 7.35 9.31 0.05
N SER A 48 7.25 10.51 -0.49
CA SER A 48 8.37 11.41 -0.34
C SER A 48 8.55 11.70 1.14
N ASP A 49 9.79 11.77 1.62
CA ASP A 49 10.13 12.19 3.00
C ASP A 49 9.42 13.51 3.42
N ASP A 50 8.94 14.28 2.44
CA ASP A 50 8.24 15.55 2.51
C ASP A 50 6.88 15.53 1.75
N ALA A 51 6.12 14.44 1.90
CA ALA A 51 4.86 14.19 1.21
C ALA A 51 3.80 15.29 1.39
N VAL A 52 3.04 15.53 0.32
CA VAL A 52 1.88 16.42 0.37
C VAL A 52 0.69 15.65 0.97
N PRO A 53 0.02 16.19 2.00
CA PRO A 53 -1.10 15.50 2.63
C PRO A 53 -2.29 15.41 1.66
N GLN A 54 -3.04 14.30 1.72
CA GLN A 54 -4.15 14.03 0.78
C GLN A 54 -5.29 15.06 0.92
N GLU A 55 -5.47 15.61 2.13
CA GLU A 55 -6.42 16.69 2.43
C GLU A 55 -6.18 17.97 1.59
N ALA A 56 -4.95 18.20 1.13
CA ALA A 56 -4.63 19.36 0.29
C ALA A 56 -5.35 19.34 -1.07
N ILE A 57 -5.83 18.19 -1.55
CA ILE A 57 -6.70 18.14 -2.73
C ILE A 57 -8.08 18.69 -2.40
N PHE A 58 -8.65 18.31 -1.25
CA PHE A 58 -9.95 18.83 -0.81
C PHE A 58 -9.89 20.34 -0.65
N ASP A 59 -8.87 20.85 0.04
CA ASP A 59 -8.61 22.28 0.13
C ASP A 59 -8.44 22.88 -1.27
N GLY A 60 -7.67 22.23 -2.15
CA GLY A 60 -7.48 22.69 -3.52
C GLY A 60 -8.76 22.71 -4.36
N LEU A 61 -9.74 21.84 -4.10
CA LEU A 61 -11.03 21.79 -4.78
C LEU A 61 -11.96 22.93 -4.34
N PHE A 62 -11.98 23.26 -3.05
CA PHE A 62 -13.01 24.12 -2.46
C PHE A 62 -12.49 25.46 -1.89
N LEU A 63 -11.20 25.55 -1.55
CA LEU A 63 -10.55 26.76 -1.05
C LEU A 63 -9.64 27.37 -2.13
N GLN A 64 -9.88 28.63 -2.48
CA GLN A 64 -8.91 29.41 -3.24
C GLN A 64 -7.69 29.63 -2.35
N GLN A 65 -6.59 28.91 -2.62
CA GLN A 65 -5.32 29.15 -1.94
C GLN A 65 -4.76 30.53 -2.32
N GLU A 66 -5.17 31.56 -1.59
CA GLU A 66 -4.45 32.81 -1.44
C GLU A 66 -3.24 32.61 -0.52
N GLY A 67 -2.05 33.05 -0.92
CA GLY A 67 -0.95 33.27 0.04
C GLY A 67 0.24 32.31 0.00
N ALA A 68 0.86 32.05 -1.17
CA ALA A 68 2.27 31.64 -1.19
C ALA A 68 3.17 32.88 -1.36
N PRO A 69 4.23 33.07 -0.55
CA PRO A 69 5.09 34.25 -0.66
C PRO A 69 5.78 34.34 -2.03
N ALA A 70 5.81 35.57 -2.54
CA ALA A 70 6.32 35.93 -3.86
C ALA A 70 7.85 36.01 -3.88
N ASP A 71 8.48 35.34 -4.86
CA ASP A 71 9.72 35.82 -5.50
C ASP A 71 9.86 35.20 -6.90
N GLY A 72 9.85 36.06 -7.94
CA GLY A 72 9.81 35.71 -9.37
C GLY A 72 8.46 36.06 -10.02
N PRO A 73 8.34 36.12 -11.38
CA PRO A 73 7.07 36.42 -12.05
C PRO A 73 6.03 35.46 -11.48
N THR A 74 5.14 36.02 -10.68
CA THR A 74 4.47 35.22 -9.67
C THR A 74 3.60 34.20 -10.40
N TRP A 75 3.45 33.01 -9.85
CA TRP A 75 2.54 32.01 -10.38
C TRP A 75 1.17 32.63 -10.74
N GLU A 76 0.74 33.58 -9.92
CA GLU A 76 -0.43 34.44 -10.05
C GLU A 76 -0.39 35.34 -11.29
N GLN A 77 0.77 35.92 -11.65
CA GLN A 77 0.96 36.75 -12.84
C GLN A 77 0.98 35.95 -14.15
N THR A 78 1.21 34.64 -14.10
CA THR A 78 1.20 33.82 -15.31
C THR A 78 -0.26 33.59 -15.75
N PRO A 79 -0.66 33.96 -16.98
CA PRO A 79 -2.04 33.81 -17.42
C PRO A 79 -2.43 32.34 -17.57
N VAL A 80 -3.67 32.01 -17.19
CA VAL A 80 -4.25 30.68 -17.39
C VAL A 80 -4.83 30.62 -18.80
N THR A 81 -4.39 29.63 -19.57
CA THR A 81 -4.91 29.34 -20.90
C THR A 81 -5.90 28.19 -20.83
N THR A 82 -7.05 28.33 -21.49
CA THR A 82 -8.04 27.25 -21.56
C THR A 82 -7.81 26.40 -22.81
N ILE A 83 -7.77 25.08 -22.65
CA ILE A 83 -7.58 24.15 -23.76
C ILE A 83 -8.61 23.03 -23.65
N ASN A 84 -9.20 22.67 -24.78
CA ASN A 84 -10.12 21.55 -24.87
C ASN A 84 -9.37 20.21 -24.84
N LEU A 85 -9.95 19.21 -24.19
CA LEU A 85 -9.38 17.87 -24.12
C LEU A 85 -9.20 17.25 -25.52
N SER A 86 -10.12 17.48 -26.45
CA SER A 86 -10.05 17.05 -27.85
C SER A 86 -8.79 17.56 -28.57
N SER A 87 -8.30 18.75 -28.19
CA SER A 87 -7.05 19.33 -28.72
C SER A 87 -5.83 18.55 -28.24
N LEU A 88 -5.82 18.12 -26.97
CA LEU A 88 -4.77 17.24 -26.43
C LEU A 88 -4.81 15.86 -27.10
N GLY A 89 -6.01 15.30 -27.29
CA GLY A 89 -6.19 14.07 -28.05
C GLY A 89 -5.70 14.16 -29.49
N ARG A 90 -5.90 15.31 -30.16
CA ARG A 90 -5.33 15.59 -31.49
C ARG A 90 -3.81 15.66 -31.45
N MET A 91 -3.20 16.33 -30.48
CA MET A 91 -1.74 16.38 -30.33
C MET A 91 -1.16 14.97 -30.17
N TYR A 92 -1.79 14.12 -29.35
CA TYR A 92 -1.40 12.73 -29.15
C TYR A 92 -1.49 11.93 -30.47
N ARG A 93 -2.62 11.98 -31.17
CA ARG A 93 -2.81 11.26 -32.45
C ARG A 93 -1.83 11.70 -33.53
N LEU A 94 -1.53 12.99 -33.62
CA LEU A 94 -0.54 13.54 -34.55
C LEU A 94 0.91 13.32 -34.08
N LYS A 95 1.12 12.76 -32.88
CA LYS A 95 2.43 12.60 -32.23
C LYS A 95 3.21 13.92 -32.14
N ASP A 96 2.52 15.04 -31.94
CA ASP A 96 3.14 16.38 -31.82
C ASP A 96 3.77 16.59 -30.44
N ARG A 97 4.87 15.88 -30.19
CA ARG A 97 5.66 15.93 -28.95
C ARG A 97 6.12 17.35 -28.62
N SER A 98 6.44 18.15 -29.64
CA SER A 98 7.00 19.49 -29.47
C SER A 98 5.97 20.48 -28.92
N SER A 99 4.74 20.47 -29.45
CA SER A 99 3.67 21.31 -28.91
C SER A 99 3.24 20.86 -27.51
N ALA A 100 3.15 19.54 -27.29
CA ALA A 100 2.78 18.98 -25.99
C ALA A 100 3.80 19.36 -24.88
N ILE A 101 5.10 19.29 -25.16
CA ILE A 101 6.14 19.69 -24.20
C ILE A 101 6.14 21.19 -23.94
N LYS A 102 5.97 22.03 -24.99
CA LYS A 102 5.86 23.49 -24.82
C LYS A 102 4.69 23.89 -23.93
N LEU A 103 3.63 23.08 -23.93
CA LEU A 103 2.44 23.32 -23.13
C LEU A 103 2.68 23.17 -21.62
N LEU A 104 3.71 22.41 -21.22
CA LEU A 104 4.11 22.28 -19.81
C LEU A 104 4.64 23.58 -19.20
N HIS A 105 4.95 24.62 -20.00
CA HIS A 105 5.31 25.96 -19.48
C HIS A 105 4.13 26.90 -19.32
N ARG A 106 2.92 26.46 -19.66
CA ARG A 106 1.71 27.28 -19.58
C ARG A 106 0.83 26.75 -18.46
N ARG A 107 0.21 27.68 -17.72
CA ARG A 107 -0.91 27.32 -16.85
C ARG A 107 -2.07 26.97 -17.77
N VAL A 108 -2.52 25.73 -17.72
CA VAL A 108 -3.62 25.24 -18.56
C VAL A 108 -4.79 24.86 -17.67
N ASN A 109 -5.97 25.37 -18.02
CA ASN A 109 -7.23 24.82 -17.55
C ASN A 109 -7.79 23.92 -18.65
N VAL A 110 -7.84 22.62 -18.39
CA VAL A 110 -8.38 21.67 -19.37
C VAL A 110 -9.90 21.62 -19.24
N VAL A 111 -10.60 21.91 -20.34
CA VAL A 111 -12.06 21.83 -20.42
C VAL A 111 -12.42 20.56 -21.18
N LEU A 112 -13.35 19.79 -20.61
CA LEU A 112 -13.93 18.65 -21.30
C LEU A 112 -14.87 19.15 -22.40
N ASP A 113 -14.62 18.71 -23.63
CA ASP A 113 -15.55 18.94 -24.74
C ASP A 113 -16.89 18.24 -24.46
N SER A 114 -17.99 18.88 -24.88
CA SER A 114 -19.35 18.38 -24.64
C SER A 114 -19.65 17.05 -25.34
N ASP A 115 -18.94 16.73 -26.42
CA ASP A 115 -19.07 15.49 -27.18
C ASP A 115 -18.31 14.31 -26.53
N LEU A 116 -17.40 14.59 -25.59
CA LEU A 116 -16.64 13.56 -24.87
C LEU A 116 -17.33 13.12 -23.58
N LYS A 117 -18.41 13.80 -23.17
CA LYS A 117 -19.17 13.54 -21.95
C LYS A 117 -20.64 13.28 -22.28
N LEU A 118 -21.20 12.25 -21.67
CA LEU A 118 -22.63 11.96 -21.71
C LEU A 118 -23.30 12.43 -20.41
N CYS A 119 -24.55 12.89 -20.51
CA CYS A 119 -25.34 13.21 -19.32
C CYS A 119 -25.65 11.89 -18.59
N SER A 120 -25.53 11.85 -17.26
CA SER A 120 -25.83 10.62 -16.50
C SER A 120 -27.28 10.16 -16.60
N ASN A 121 -28.18 11.09 -16.95
CA ASN A 121 -29.60 10.84 -17.20
C ASN A 121 -29.93 10.78 -18.70
N ASP A 122 -28.94 10.61 -19.59
CA ASP A 122 -29.22 10.46 -21.03
C ASP A 122 -30.04 9.17 -21.25
N PRO A 123 -31.23 9.26 -21.89
CA PRO A 123 -32.11 8.11 -22.10
C PRO A 123 -31.49 7.03 -23.00
N LYS A 124 -30.36 7.31 -23.67
CA LYS A 124 -29.60 6.32 -24.44
C LYS A 124 -28.61 5.52 -23.60
N LEU A 125 -28.53 5.76 -22.30
CA LEU A 125 -27.61 5.02 -21.43
C LEU A 125 -28.29 3.84 -20.77
N LEU A 126 -27.67 2.67 -20.90
CA LEU A 126 -28.02 1.47 -20.18
C LEU A 126 -27.01 1.25 -19.05
N TRP A 127 -27.48 1.42 -17.82
CA TRP A 127 -26.73 1.13 -16.61
C TRP A 127 -26.83 -0.35 -16.25
N LYS A 128 -25.69 -0.96 -15.90
CA LYS A 128 -25.61 -2.35 -15.45
C LYS A 128 -24.76 -2.43 -14.18
N ALA A 129 -25.30 -3.04 -13.13
CA ALA A 129 -24.60 -3.30 -11.88
C ALA A 129 -24.82 -4.76 -11.44
N SER A 130 -24.66 -5.70 -12.37
CA SER A 130 -24.96 -7.13 -12.18
C SER A 130 -23.75 -7.97 -11.74
N ASN A 131 -22.54 -7.41 -11.81
CA ASN A 131 -21.31 -8.15 -11.59
C ASN A 131 -20.74 -7.81 -10.22
N HIS A 132 -20.91 -8.73 -9.27
CA HIS A 132 -20.47 -8.57 -7.88
C HIS A 132 -19.29 -9.48 -7.58
N PHE A 133 -18.45 -9.11 -6.60
CA PHE A 133 -17.27 -9.87 -6.20
C PHE A 133 -16.96 -9.68 -4.73
N LEU A 134 -16.34 -10.71 -4.16
CA LEU A 134 -15.65 -10.62 -2.89
C LEU A 134 -14.23 -10.13 -3.16
N ASP A 135 -13.92 -8.91 -2.73
CA ASP A 135 -12.61 -8.26 -2.93
C ASP A 135 -11.67 -8.57 -1.75
N PHE A 136 -12.23 -8.94 -0.60
CA PHE A 136 -11.51 -9.21 0.64
C PHE A 136 -12.35 -10.13 1.54
N ILE A 137 -11.71 -11.08 2.23
CA ILE A 137 -12.31 -11.85 3.31
C ILE A 137 -11.29 -12.01 4.45
N LEU A 138 -11.73 -11.76 5.67
CA LEU A 138 -11.00 -12.06 6.89
C LEU A 138 -11.89 -12.91 7.77
N VAL A 139 -11.41 -14.11 8.10
CA VAL A 139 -12.13 -15.05 8.96
C VAL A 139 -11.37 -15.20 10.27
N VAL A 140 -12.02 -14.88 11.39
CA VAL A 140 -11.41 -14.97 12.72
C VAL A 140 -12.17 -16.01 13.54
N SER A 141 -11.45 -16.99 14.09
CA SER A 141 -12.09 -18.02 14.90
C SER A 141 -12.63 -17.45 16.22
N GLY A 142 -13.78 -17.97 16.66
CA GLY A 142 -14.29 -17.76 18.00
C GLY A 142 -13.82 -18.78 19.02
N LYS A 143 -13.03 -19.76 18.60
CA LYS A 143 -12.46 -20.84 19.39
C LYS A 143 -10.95 -20.87 19.23
N ILE A 144 -10.31 -21.57 20.16
CA ILE A 144 -8.87 -21.85 20.14
C ILE A 144 -8.56 -22.77 18.96
N SER A 145 -7.39 -22.61 18.36
CA SER A 145 -6.82 -23.44 17.29
C SER A 145 -7.32 -23.11 15.87
N LEU A 146 -7.30 -24.10 14.98
CA LEU A 146 -7.44 -23.99 13.53
C LEU A 146 -8.89 -23.99 13.05
N HIS A 147 -9.86 -23.84 13.96
CA HIS A 147 -11.29 -23.97 13.66
C HIS A 147 -11.80 -23.02 12.56
N ALA A 148 -11.22 -21.84 12.39
CA ALA A 148 -11.60 -20.91 11.30
C ALA A 148 -11.17 -21.37 9.91
N PHE A 149 -10.23 -22.30 9.81
CA PHE A 149 -9.63 -22.76 8.55
C PHE A 149 -10.03 -24.18 8.17
N LEU A 150 -10.48 -24.98 9.15
CA LEU A 150 -10.90 -26.35 8.89
C LEU A 150 -12.24 -26.39 8.14
N PRO A 151 -12.36 -27.27 7.12
CA PRO A 151 -13.62 -27.48 6.45
C PRO A 151 -14.66 -28.09 7.37
N ARG A 152 -15.93 -27.88 7.03
CA ARG A 152 -17.05 -28.52 7.74
C ARG A 152 -17.05 -30.03 7.53
N THR A 153 -16.46 -30.50 6.44
CA THR A 153 -16.37 -31.92 6.12
C THR A 153 -15.24 -32.60 6.89
N ILE A 154 -15.47 -33.85 7.26
CA ILE A 154 -14.48 -34.68 8.00
C ILE A 154 -13.55 -35.42 7.00
N ALA A 155 -13.92 -35.43 5.72
CA ALA A 155 -13.17 -36.05 4.64
C ALA A 155 -13.16 -35.12 3.42
N ASP A 156 -11.97 -34.64 3.08
CA ASP A 156 -11.65 -33.96 1.83
C ASP A 156 -10.25 -34.41 1.41
N HIS A 157 -10.17 -35.12 0.29
CA HIS A 157 -8.92 -35.64 -0.24
C HIS A 157 -8.06 -34.57 -0.93
N ASN A 158 -8.67 -33.42 -1.26
CA ASN A 158 -8.00 -32.30 -1.92
C ASN A 158 -7.49 -31.25 -0.92
N PHE A 159 -7.86 -31.36 0.36
CA PHE A 159 -7.41 -30.44 1.39
C PHE A 159 -5.93 -30.65 1.70
N THR A 160 -5.16 -29.57 1.57
CA THR A 160 -3.75 -29.49 1.96
C THR A 160 -3.48 -28.17 2.66
N LEU A 161 -2.82 -28.24 3.82
CA LEU A 161 -2.33 -27.07 4.55
C LEU A 161 -0.80 -27.08 4.53
N THR A 162 -0.18 -26.06 3.95
CA THR A 162 1.27 -25.95 3.87
C THR A 162 1.76 -24.93 4.88
N LEU A 163 2.45 -25.38 5.92
CA LEU A 163 3.03 -24.51 6.94
C LEU A 163 4.41 -23.97 6.48
N ASN A 164 4.56 -22.66 6.54
CA ASN A 164 5.83 -21.95 6.39
C ASN A 164 6.13 -21.23 7.71
N LEU A 165 6.98 -21.85 8.52
CA LEU A 165 7.31 -21.40 9.87
C LEU A 165 8.62 -20.61 9.93
N ARG A 166 9.06 -20.00 8.81
CA ARG A 166 10.24 -19.12 8.75
C ARG A 166 9.88 -17.64 8.69
N LEU A 167 8.59 -17.31 8.78
CA LEU A 167 8.04 -15.98 8.56
C LEU A 167 8.10 -15.07 9.80
N GLN A 168 9.23 -15.07 10.52
CA GLN A 168 9.38 -14.41 11.82
C GLN A 168 9.09 -12.91 11.80
N CYS A 169 9.48 -12.21 10.74
CA CYS A 169 9.41 -10.75 10.66
C CYS A 169 8.22 -10.26 9.83
N ARG A 170 7.18 -11.09 9.68
CA ARG A 170 6.01 -10.72 8.88
C ARG A 170 4.99 -10.02 9.77
N GLU A 171 4.82 -8.72 9.53
CA GLU A 171 3.84 -7.90 10.23
C GLU A 171 2.45 -8.12 9.64
N PHE A 172 1.47 -8.42 10.50
CA PHE A 172 0.06 -8.51 10.14
C PHE A 172 -0.50 -7.11 9.92
N HIS A 173 -0.83 -6.79 8.68
CA HIS A 173 -1.42 -5.52 8.28
C HIS A 173 -2.71 -5.78 7.53
N LEU A 174 -3.84 -5.52 8.18
CA LEU A 174 -5.13 -5.48 7.51
C LEU A 174 -5.77 -4.12 7.76
N LYS A 175 -6.18 -3.45 6.69
CA LYS A 175 -6.82 -2.15 6.79
C LYS A 175 -8.24 -2.23 7.32
N PHE A 176 -8.92 -3.35 7.10
CA PHE A 176 -10.32 -3.52 7.46
C PHE A 176 -10.52 -4.83 8.19
N GLY A 177 -11.32 -4.80 9.24
CA GLY A 177 -11.77 -5.99 9.93
C GLY A 177 -11.65 -5.88 11.44
N LYS A 178 -12.11 -6.93 12.11
CA LYS A 178 -12.13 -7.02 13.56
C LYS A 178 -11.55 -8.36 14.00
N LEU A 179 -10.55 -8.31 14.88
CA LEU A 179 -9.97 -9.50 15.51
C LEU A 179 -10.61 -9.82 16.86
N GLY A 180 -11.13 -8.80 17.55
CA GLY A 180 -11.63 -8.92 18.92
C GLY A 180 -10.57 -8.80 20.01
N PHE A 181 -9.35 -8.41 19.66
CA PHE A 181 -8.25 -8.09 20.57
C PHE A 181 -7.23 -7.18 19.85
N ASP A 182 -6.29 -6.59 20.60
CA ASP A 182 -5.17 -5.81 20.05
C ASP A 182 -4.11 -6.74 19.42
N PRO A 183 -3.83 -6.65 18.11
CA PRO A 183 -2.85 -7.51 17.45
C PRO A 183 -1.39 -7.19 17.80
N THR A 184 -1.10 -6.10 18.51
CA THR A 184 0.26 -5.65 18.84
C THR A 184 1.04 -6.75 19.57
N GLY A 185 2.15 -7.20 18.99
CA GLY A 185 3.00 -8.23 19.59
C GLY A 185 2.40 -9.63 19.65
N SER A 186 1.35 -9.92 18.88
CA SER A 186 0.53 -11.12 19.05
C SER A 186 0.29 -11.92 17.76
N MET A 187 0.83 -11.51 16.62
CA MET A 187 0.55 -12.15 15.32
C MET A 187 1.75 -12.92 14.78
N MET A 188 1.51 -14.14 14.29
CA MET A 188 2.52 -14.99 13.66
C MET A 188 1.98 -15.61 12.37
N ALA A 189 2.63 -15.33 11.24
CA ALA A 189 2.33 -16.00 9.98
C ALA A 189 2.84 -17.45 10.03
N ILE A 190 1.97 -18.41 9.70
CA ILE A 190 2.30 -19.84 9.73
C ILE A 190 2.15 -20.54 8.38
N SER A 191 1.60 -19.87 7.37
CA SER A 191 1.47 -20.38 6.00
C SER A 191 1.61 -19.25 4.98
N GLU A 192 2.20 -19.58 3.84
CA GLU A 192 2.24 -18.74 2.64
C GLU A 192 1.78 -19.61 1.46
N GLY A 193 0.47 -19.59 1.20
CA GLY A 193 -0.13 -20.24 0.03
C GLY A 193 -0.36 -19.23 -1.10
N GLN A 194 -0.55 -19.72 -2.34
CA GLN A 194 -0.90 -18.86 -3.49
C GLN A 194 -2.25 -18.12 -3.31
N SER A 195 -3.09 -18.62 -2.41
CA SER A 195 -4.50 -18.24 -2.29
C SER A 195 -5.00 -17.95 -0.89
N THR A 196 -4.17 -18.13 0.13
CA THR A 196 -4.65 -18.20 1.50
C THR A 196 -3.49 -17.99 2.46
N GLU A 197 -3.53 -16.91 3.23
CA GLU A 197 -2.53 -16.62 4.26
C GLU A 197 -3.03 -17.04 5.62
N LEU A 198 -2.32 -17.96 6.27
CA LEU A 198 -2.72 -18.44 7.59
C LEU A 198 -1.91 -17.75 8.68
N TRP A 199 -2.62 -17.11 9.60
CA TRP A 199 -2.05 -16.40 10.73
C TRP A 199 -2.52 -17.03 12.04
N LEU A 200 -1.61 -17.15 13.01
CA LEU A 200 -1.95 -17.41 14.40
C LEU A 200 -1.90 -16.10 15.17
N GLY A 201 -3.06 -15.70 15.72
CA GLY A 201 -3.18 -14.63 16.68
C GLY A 201 -3.17 -15.19 18.10
N PHE A 202 -2.26 -14.71 18.94
CA PHE A 202 -2.15 -15.08 20.35
C PHE A 202 -3.09 -14.15 21.15
N CYS A 203 -4.35 -14.57 21.31
CA CYS A 203 -5.45 -13.74 21.84
C CYS A 203 -5.70 -13.98 23.34
N PRO A 204 -5.80 -12.94 24.19
CA PRO A 204 -6.05 -13.11 25.63
C PRO A 204 -7.36 -13.87 25.89
N VAL A 205 -7.37 -14.80 26.85
CA VAL A 205 -8.58 -15.59 27.17
C VAL A 205 -9.78 -14.72 27.54
N SER A 206 -9.56 -13.58 28.21
CA SER A 206 -10.64 -12.64 28.51
C SER A 206 -11.38 -12.19 27.26
N ASN A 207 -10.66 -11.96 26.16
CA ASN A 207 -11.23 -11.58 24.88
C ASN A 207 -11.88 -12.76 24.15
N ILE A 208 -11.54 -14.00 24.51
CA ILE A 208 -12.19 -15.21 23.99
C ILE A 208 -13.49 -15.48 24.75
N GLU A 209 -13.50 -15.34 26.07
CA GLU A 209 -14.66 -15.66 26.92
C GLU A 209 -15.70 -14.53 26.97
N ASP A 210 -15.25 -13.27 26.96
CA ASP A 210 -16.12 -12.10 27.06
C ASP A 210 -16.32 -11.45 25.67
N ILE A 211 -17.53 -11.64 25.13
CA ILE A 211 -17.91 -11.08 23.84
C ILE A 211 -18.02 -9.55 23.86
N ASP A 212 -18.38 -8.96 25.00
CA ASP A 212 -18.53 -7.51 25.13
C ASP A 212 -17.15 -6.86 25.15
N LEU A 213 -16.19 -7.44 25.86
CA LEU A 213 -14.78 -7.02 25.83
C LEU A 213 -14.17 -7.18 24.43
N ALA A 214 -14.43 -8.30 23.76
CA ALA A 214 -14.00 -8.51 22.39
C ALA A 214 -14.63 -7.49 21.43
N ASN A 215 -15.87 -7.08 21.69
CA ASN A 215 -16.57 -6.10 20.88
C ASN A 215 -16.09 -4.66 21.11
N GLN A 216 -15.54 -4.36 22.28
CA GLN A 216 -14.91 -3.07 22.59
C GLN A 216 -13.51 -2.93 21.97
N SER A 217 -12.93 -4.02 21.45
CA SER A 217 -11.62 -3.97 20.80
C SER A 217 -11.70 -3.14 19.51
N PRO A 218 -10.68 -2.29 19.25
CA PRO A 218 -10.67 -1.39 18.12
C PRO A 218 -10.72 -2.14 16.78
N LEU A 219 -11.30 -1.50 15.76
CA LEU A 219 -11.22 -2.01 14.41
C LEU A 219 -9.78 -1.94 13.90
N LEU A 220 -9.40 -2.80 12.95
CA LEU A 220 -8.03 -2.82 12.41
C LEU A 220 -7.64 -1.55 11.63
N ASN A 221 -8.62 -0.71 11.25
CA ASN A 221 -8.35 0.60 10.64
C ASN A 221 -7.89 1.66 11.67
N GLU A 222 -7.98 1.36 12.97
CA GLU A 222 -7.47 2.20 14.05
C GLU A 222 -5.98 1.93 14.29
N LYS A 223 -5.28 2.89 14.91
CA LYS A 223 -3.84 2.77 15.11
C LYS A 223 -3.51 1.67 16.13
N HIS A 224 -2.88 0.59 15.66
CA HIS A 224 -2.25 -0.44 16.50
C HIS A 224 -0.72 -0.32 16.46
N GLY A 225 -0.02 -1.01 17.37
CA GLY A 225 1.44 -1.12 17.36
C GLY A 225 1.94 -2.17 16.37
N ASP A 226 3.24 -2.46 16.43
CA ASP A 226 3.87 -3.55 15.66
C ASP A 226 3.22 -4.89 16.05
N THR A 227 2.63 -5.56 15.08
CA THR A 227 1.88 -6.81 15.31
C THR A 227 2.78 -8.03 15.39
N CYS A 228 4.06 -7.92 15.00
CA CYS A 228 5.00 -9.02 15.01
C CYS A 228 5.25 -9.52 16.43
N LEU A 229 5.30 -10.84 16.60
CA LEU A 229 5.86 -11.43 17.81
C LEU A 229 7.30 -10.95 18.03
N THR A 230 7.67 -10.73 19.29
CA THR A 230 9.09 -10.56 19.63
C THR A 230 9.87 -11.81 19.26
N ALA A 231 11.20 -11.70 19.09
CA ALA A 231 12.03 -12.88 18.78
C ALA A 231 11.88 -14.01 19.81
N VAL A 232 11.63 -13.66 21.07
CA VAL A 232 11.41 -14.61 22.17
C VAL A 232 10.05 -15.28 22.03
N HIS A 233 8.96 -14.50 21.85
CA HIS A 233 7.61 -15.03 21.69
C HIS A 233 7.46 -15.87 20.42
N TYR A 234 8.14 -15.49 19.34
CA TYR A 234 8.23 -16.29 18.13
C TYR A 234 8.86 -17.66 18.42
N CYS A 235 10.01 -17.70 19.10
CA CYS A 235 10.62 -18.97 19.50
C CYS A 235 9.67 -19.81 20.35
N MET A 236 8.97 -19.22 21.31
CA MET A 236 7.97 -19.93 22.12
C MET A 236 6.85 -20.54 21.26
N GLY A 237 6.29 -19.75 20.34
CA GLY A 237 5.25 -20.21 19.41
C GLY A 237 5.73 -21.34 18.50
N ILE A 238 6.93 -21.24 17.94
CA ILE A 238 7.53 -22.29 17.09
C ILE A 238 7.79 -23.57 17.88
N MET A 239 8.32 -23.45 19.10
CA MET A 239 8.55 -24.61 19.97
C MET A 239 7.24 -25.28 20.37
N PHE A 240 6.18 -24.51 20.63
CA PHE A 240 4.85 -25.06 20.86
C PHE A 240 4.34 -25.85 19.63
N ILE A 241 4.41 -25.28 18.42
CA ILE A 241 3.99 -25.98 17.20
C ILE A 241 4.82 -27.25 16.98
N ALA A 242 6.14 -27.19 17.20
CA ALA A 242 7.01 -28.36 17.10
C ALA A 242 6.64 -29.45 18.10
N TYR A 243 6.22 -29.07 19.31
CA TYR A 243 5.83 -30.01 20.36
C TYR A 243 4.57 -30.79 19.96
N LEU A 244 3.65 -30.12 19.27
CA LEU A 244 2.43 -30.76 18.75
C LEU A 244 2.72 -31.62 17.52
N LEU A 245 3.47 -31.10 16.54
CA LEU A 245 3.78 -31.84 15.31
C LEU A 245 4.61 -33.10 15.60
N ASN A 246 5.50 -33.10 16.59
CA ASN A 246 6.25 -34.28 17.03
C ASN A 246 5.35 -35.40 17.61
N GLN A 247 4.11 -35.08 18.01
CA GLN A 247 3.15 -36.08 18.48
C GLN A 247 2.31 -36.68 17.35
N ILE A 248 2.36 -36.12 16.14
CA ILE A 248 1.67 -36.64 14.97
C ILE A 248 2.56 -37.68 14.29
N PRO A 249 2.20 -38.99 14.29
CA PRO A 249 3.11 -40.05 13.83
C PRO A 249 3.53 -39.97 12.36
N SER A 250 2.71 -39.32 11.52
CA SER A 250 2.97 -39.10 10.10
C SER A 250 3.97 -37.96 9.84
N MET A 251 4.29 -37.14 10.85
CA MET A 251 5.09 -35.94 10.68
C MET A 251 6.57 -36.19 11.00
N PRO A 252 7.50 -35.85 10.09
CA PRO A 252 8.95 -35.99 10.32
C PRO A 252 9.52 -34.82 11.16
N VAL A 253 8.80 -34.39 12.19
CA VAL A 253 9.24 -33.37 13.13
C VAL A 253 9.75 -34.06 14.39
N HIS A 254 10.99 -33.76 14.76
CA HIS A 254 11.66 -34.27 15.92
C HIS A 254 11.97 -33.14 16.89
N MET A 255 11.71 -33.40 18.17
CA MET A 255 11.94 -32.47 19.25
C MET A 255 12.86 -33.11 20.30
N MET A 256 14.00 -32.47 20.54
CA MET A 256 14.96 -32.90 21.57
C MET A 256 14.70 -32.19 22.90
N TYR A 257 14.39 -30.90 22.83
CA TYR A 257 14.21 -30.04 24.00
C TYR A 257 12.95 -29.19 23.85
N PRO A 258 11.82 -29.55 24.50
CA PRO A 258 10.54 -28.83 24.34
C PRO A 258 10.57 -27.34 24.68
N TYR A 259 11.51 -26.93 25.53
CA TYR A 259 11.71 -25.54 25.97
C TYR A 259 13.13 -25.03 25.67
N GLY A 260 13.84 -25.69 24.75
CA GLY A 260 15.24 -25.40 24.42
C GLY A 260 16.26 -26.09 25.33
N PRO A 261 17.52 -26.25 24.86
CA PRO A 261 18.59 -26.91 25.59
C PRO A 261 19.15 -26.07 26.76
N ARG A 262 18.83 -24.77 26.82
CA ARG A 262 19.36 -23.82 27.81
C ARG A 262 18.28 -22.85 28.28
N LYS A 263 18.52 -22.23 29.44
CA LYS A 263 17.58 -21.29 30.06
C LYS A 263 17.44 -19.97 29.31
N ASP A 264 18.54 -19.40 28.79
CA ASP A 264 18.51 -18.14 28.05
C ASP A 264 18.36 -18.39 26.54
N PHE A 265 17.30 -17.81 25.94
CA PHE A 265 17.03 -17.85 24.49
C PHE A 265 18.15 -17.28 23.62
N LYS A 266 19.06 -16.46 24.17
CA LYS A 266 20.20 -15.92 23.43
C LYS A 266 21.34 -16.92 23.26
N GLU A 267 21.32 -18.02 24.01
CA GLU A 267 22.42 -18.99 24.06
C GLU A 267 22.21 -20.20 23.14
N TRP A 268 21.09 -20.28 22.44
CA TRP A 268 20.75 -21.37 21.54
C TRP A 268 19.83 -20.89 20.42
N LYS A 269 19.75 -21.68 19.36
CA LYS A 269 18.87 -21.44 18.21
C LYS A 269 17.83 -22.56 18.11
N ILE A 270 16.69 -22.31 17.47
CA ILE A 270 15.62 -23.30 17.29
C ILE A 270 16.15 -24.64 16.72
N GLU A 271 17.14 -24.57 15.83
CA GLU A 271 17.81 -25.71 15.21
C GLU A 271 18.54 -26.65 16.19
N ASP A 272 18.94 -26.13 17.35
CA ASP A 272 19.56 -26.90 18.43
C ASP A 272 18.52 -27.73 19.21
N ALA A 273 17.23 -27.39 19.10
CA ALA A 273 16.13 -27.98 19.87
C ALA A 273 15.18 -28.86 19.04
N THR A 274 15.00 -28.53 17.77
CA THR A 274 14.07 -29.22 16.87
C THR A 274 14.47 -29.02 15.40
N ASN A 275 14.10 -29.97 14.55
CA ASN A 275 14.30 -29.89 13.10
C ASN A 275 13.14 -29.17 12.37
N ILE A 276 12.16 -28.59 13.08
CA ILE A 276 10.91 -28.07 12.47
C ILE A 276 11.14 -27.08 11.32
N LEU A 277 12.22 -26.29 11.37
CA LEU A 277 12.54 -25.31 10.33
C LEU A 277 13.26 -25.91 9.10
N TYR A 278 13.61 -27.20 9.09
CA TYR A 278 14.46 -27.84 8.07
C TYR A 278 13.88 -29.14 7.49
N VAL A 279 12.61 -29.44 7.76
CA VAL A 279 11.93 -30.64 7.28
C VAL A 279 11.94 -30.68 5.74
N GLY A 280 12.68 -31.64 5.17
CA GLY A 280 12.69 -31.96 3.74
C GLY A 280 12.78 -33.48 3.57
N TYR A 281 12.30 -34.01 2.45
CA TYR A 281 12.07 -35.43 2.11
C TYR A 281 13.32 -36.37 2.10
N THR A 282 14.25 -36.23 3.04
CA THR A 282 15.37 -37.17 3.19
C THR A 282 15.09 -38.16 4.30
N SER A 283 15.04 -39.45 3.91
CA SER A 283 15.02 -40.65 4.75
C SER A 283 15.68 -40.44 6.12
N THR A 284 14.95 -40.87 7.15
CA THR A 284 15.19 -40.71 8.60
C THR A 284 16.57 -41.12 9.11
N SER A 285 17.38 -41.81 8.31
CA SER A 285 18.74 -42.22 8.71
C SER A 285 19.86 -41.29 8.27
N PHE A 286 19.63 -40.37 7.31
CA PHE A 286 20.69 -39.53 6.72
C PHE A 286 20.69 -38.08 7.26
N ALA A 287 19.53 -37.52 7.58
CA ALA A 287 19.43 -36.16 8.14
C ALA A 287 20.06 -36.04 9.53
N PHE A 288 19.97 -37.11 10.34
CA PHE A 288 20.58 -37.17 11.68
C PHE A 288 22.12 -37.18 11.62
N ALA A 289 22.69 -37.81 10.57
CA ALA A 289 24.13 -37.81 10.34
C ALA A 289 24.64 -36.44 9.87
N ILE A 290 23.87 -35.71 9.04
CA ILE A 290 24.22 -34.36 8.58
C ILE A 290 24.13 -33.33 9.72
N MET A 291 23.17 -33.48 10.63
CA MET A 291 23.05 -32.60 11.80
C MET A 291 24.20 -32.78 12.80
N ILE A 292 24.78 -33.98 12.89
CA ILE A 292 25.96 -34.27 13.72
C ILE A 292 27.27 -33.94 12.99
N LEU A 293 27.34 -34.06 11.67
CA LEU A 293 28.53 -33.82 10.83
C LEU A 293 28.53 -32.43 10.19
N GLY A 294 28.43 -31.38 11.01
CA GLY A 294 28.46 -29.98 10.55
C GLY A 294 29.48 -29.75 9.42
N TYR A 295 29.05 -28.99 8.40
CA TYR A 295 29.70 -28.66 7.12
C TYR A 295 29.35 -29.57 5.93
N LEU A 296 28.26 -29.23 5.23
CA LEU A 296 28.30 -29.12 3.76
C LEU A 296 27.56 -27.84 3.33
N ASN A 297 28.34 -26.91 2.78
CA ASN A 297 27.89 -25.69 2.12
C ASN A 297 27.19 -26.05 0.81
N ASP A 298 25.86 -26.12 0.83
CA ASP A 298 25.08 -25.97 -0.39
C ASP A 298 24.14 -24.78 -0.23
N GLU A 299 24.69 -23.58 -0.46
CA GLU A 299 23.95 -22.31 -0.55
C GLU A 299 23.14 -22.20 -1.86
N SER A 300 23.06 -23.26 -2.67
CA SER A 300 22.52 -23.17 -4.04
C SER A 300 21.05 -23.54 -4.20
N ASP A 301 20.38 -24.09 -3.18
CA ASP A 301 18.94 -24.36 -3.25
C ASP A 301 18.20 -23.70 -2.08
N ASN A 302 17.88 -22.42 -2.27
CA ASN A 302 17.08 -21.60 -1.36
C ASN A 302 15.58 -21.96 -1.42
N SER A 303 15.23 -23.18 -1.84
CA SER A 303 13.85 -23.67 -1.84
C SER A 303 13.36 -23.71 -0.40
N GLN A 304 12.41 -22.82 -0.09
CA GLN A 304 11.77 -22.74 1.21
C GLN A 304 11.18 -24.11 1.57
N LYS A 305 11.73 -24.76 2.60
CA LYS A 305 11.22 -26.03 3.11
C LYS A 305 9.93 -25.79 3.90
N THR A 306 8.82 -26.31 3.41
CA THR A 306 7.47 -26.19 4.01
C THR A 306 6.98 -27.54 4.57
N ILE A 307 6.09 -27.52 5.57
CA ILE A 307 5.46 -28.73 6.12
C ILE A 307 4.04 -28.84 5.57
N THR A 308 3.72 -29.88 4.79
CA THR A 308 2.38 -30.07 4.24
C THR A 308 1.57 -31.06 5.10
N LEU A 309 0.44 -30.59 5.62
CA LEU A 309 -0.53 -31.35 6.40
C LEU A 309 -1.74 -31.72 5.51
N ARG A 310 -2.17 -32.98 5.58
CA ARG A 310 -3.47 -33.40 5.02
C ARG A 310 -4.58 -33.09 6.02
N LEU A 311 -5.84 -33.18 5.60
CA LEU A 311 -6.98 -32.86 6.48
C LEU A 311 -6.94 -33.62 7.81
N GLN A 312 -6.62 -34.92 7.80
CA GLN A 312 -6.54 -35.71 9.02
C GLN A 312 -5.43 -35.24 9.96
N ASP A 313 -4.28 -34.85 9.41
CA ASP A 313 -3.16 -34.32 10.20
C ASP A 313 -3.50 -32.92 10.75
N ALA A 314 -4.18 -32.07 9.96
CA ALA A 314 -4.65 -30.76 10.40
C ALA A 314 -5.74 -30.85 11.49
N LEU A 315 -6.68 -31.80 11.37
CA LEU A 315 -7.67 -32.11 12.41
C LEU A 315 -7.01 -32.63 13.68
N HIS A 316 -5.98 -33.47 13.55
CA HIS A 316 -5.22 -33.96 14.69
C HIS A 316 -4.43 -32.84 15.37
N LEU A 317 -3.75 -32.00 14.58
CA LEU A 317 -3.06 -30.81 15.09
C LEU A 317 -4.02 -29.88 15.82
N ASN A 318 -5.23 -29.66 15.29
CA ASN A 318 -6.25 -28.85 15.93
C ASN A 318 -6.65 -29.38 17.31
N ARG A 319 -6.88 -30.69 17.44
CA ARG A 319 -7.18 -31.32 18.74
C ARG A 319 -6.01 -31.18 19.71
N LEU A 320 -4.78 -31.45 19.25
CA LEU A 320 -3.59 -31.32 20.08
C LEU A 320 -3.36 -29.89 20.58
N MET A 321 -3.62 -28.88 19.75
CA MET A 321 -3.54 -27.47 20.15
C MET A 321 -4.51 -27.15 21.29
N ILE A 322 -5.70 -27.75 21.30
CA ILE A 322 -6.69 -27.54 22.37
C ILE A 322 -6.28 -28.32 23.63
N ASP A 323 -5.97 -29.61 23.48
CA ASP A 323 -5.77 -30.51 24.62
C ASP A 323 -4.43 -30.31 25.35
N GLN A 324 -3.40 -29.85 24.63
CA GLN A 324 -2.04 -29.80 25.16
C GLN A 324 -1.55 -28.39 25.52
N TYR A 325 -2.28 -27.32 25.18
CA TYR A 325 -1.82 -25.95 25.43
C TYR A 325 -1.60 -25.69 26.92
N ASP A 326 -2.61 -25.93 27.77
CA ASP A 326 -2.51 -25.67 29.21
C ASP A 326 -1.41 -26.51 29.86
N LYS A 327 -1.27 -27.76 29.42
CA LYS A 327 -0.20 -28.65 29.89
C LYS A 327 1.18 -28.17 29.46
N PHE A 328 1.32 -27.66 28.24
CA PHE A 328 2.58 -27.11 27.75
C PHE A 328 2.97 -25.85 28.54
N VAL A 329 2.02 -24.94 28.80
CA VAL A 329 2.24 -23.73 29.59
C VAL A 329 2.56 -24.06 31.05
N ALA A 330 1.83 -24.98 31.68
CA ALA A 330 2.05 -25.39 33.07
C ALA A 330 3.45 -26.00 33.32
N ASN A 331 4.04 -26.62 32.30
CA ASN A 331 5.38 -27.22 32.37
C ASN A 331 6.48 -26.29 31.83
N ALA A 332 6.14 -25.07 31.41
CA ALA A 332 7.11 -24.13 30.87
C ALA A 332 8.09 -23.63 31.97
N PRO A 333 9.38 -23.38 31.62
CA PRO A 333 10.34 -22.80 32.56
C PRO A 333 9.87 -21.44 33.09
N ALA A 334 10.25 -21.10 34.33
CA ALA A 334 9.91 -19.82 34.95
C ALA A 334 10.32 -18.60 34.09
N ASP A 335 11.43 -18.70 33.35
CA ASP A 335 11.90 -17.65 32.45
C ASP A 335 10.95 -17.42 31.27
N TRP A 336 10.23 -18.44 30.82
CA TRP A 336 9.21 -18.32 29.76
C TRP A 336 7.91 -17.67 30.26
N LEU A 337 7.68 -17.73 31.57
CA LEU A 337 6.47 -17.22 32.22
C LEU A 337 6.64 -15.78 32.74
N LYS A 338 7.85 -15.22 32.68
CA LYS A 338 8.24 -13.99 33.38
C LYS A 338 7.51 -12.73 32.91
N ASP A 339 7.25 -12.61 31.62
CA ASP A 339 6.58 -11.44 31.01
C ASP A 339 5.05 -11.60 30.95
N GLY A 340 4.53 -12.71 31.47
CA GLY A 340 3.11 -13.01 31.45
C GLY A 340 2.54 -13.34 30.07
N TRP A 341 3.31 -13.31 28.97
CA TRP A 341 2.77 -13.47 27.62
C TRP A 341 2.15 -14.87 27.39
N LEU A 342 2.82 -15.93 27.88
CA LEU A 342 2.26 -17.29 27.91
C LEU A 342 1.17 -17.46 28.99
N GLN A 343 1.22 -16.69 30.08
CA GLN A 343 0.32 -16.80 31.24
C GLN A 343 -1.00 -16.06 31.06
N GLN A 344 -1.05 -15.02 30.23
CA GLN A 344 -2.29 -14.31 29.86
C GLN A 344 -3.22 -15.17 28.98
N HIS A 345 -2.92 -16.47 28.88
CA HIS A 345 -3.61 -17.46 28.07
C HIS A 345 -3.85 -16.94 26.65
N ASN A 346 -2.80 -16.40 26.04
CA ASN A 346 -2.89 -15.97 24.66
C ASN A 346 -3.06 -17.19 23.76
N GLN A 347 -4.30 -17.55 23.47
CA GLN A 347 -4.63 -18.79 22.78
C GLN A 347 -4.56 -18.54 21.27
N PRO A 348 -3.98 -19.48 20.51
CA PRO A 348 -3.83 -19.32 19.07
C PRO A 348 -5.20 -19.33 18.42
N ILE A 349 -5.63 -18.21 17.85
CA ILE A 349 -6.78 -18.15 16.95
C ILE A 349 -6.28 -18.05 15.52
N VAL A 350 -6.92 -18.77 14.61
CA VAL A 350 -6.60 -18.65 13.20
C VAL A 350 -7.31 -17.47 12.57
N SER A 351 -6.53 -16.68 11.85
CA SER A 351 -6.96 -15.63 10.93
C SER A 351 -6.51 -15.97 9.51
N ASN A 352 -7.35 -15.66 8.52
CA ASN A 352 -7.09 -15.98 7.13
C ASN A 352 -7.36 -14.79 6.20
N ASP A 353 -6.47 -14.53 5.23
CA ASP A 353 -6.67 -13.57 4.13
C ASP A 353 -6.51 -14.25 2.74
N ASN A 354 -7.28 -13.78 1.74
CA ASN A 354 -7.73 -14.55 0.57
C ASN A 354 -6.82 -14.52 -0.68
N HIS A 355 -7.09 -15.46 -1.62
CA HIS A 355 -7.04 -15.39 -3.10
C HIS A 355 -7.23 -16.77 -3.83
N ALA A 356 -8.42 -17.37 -3.87
CA ALA A 356 -8.71 -18.39 -4.91
C ALA A 356 -10.08 -18.21 -5.57
N HIS A 357 -10.05 -17.82 -6.85
CA HIS A 357 -11.20 -17.84 -7.75
C HIS A 357 -11.31 -19.21 -8.42
N HIS A 358 -12.46 -19.89 -8.27
CA HIS A 358 -13.31 -20.30 -9.41
C HIS A 358 -14.51 -21.22 -9.08
N VAL A 359 -14.71 -21.70 -7.85
CA VAL A 359 -15.86 -22.60 -7.51
C VAL A 359 -16.38 -22.37 -6.09
N GLU A 360 -16.36 -21.13 -5.62
CA GLU A 360 -16.56 -20.84 -4.19
C GLU A 360 -18.04 -20.93 -3.77
N ALA A 361 -18.99 -21.00 -4.72
CA ALA A 361 -20.43 -21.09 -4.43
C ALA A 361 -20.82 -22.28 -3.56
N GLN A 362 -20.57 -23.44 -4.15
CA GLN A 362 -20.89 -24.74 -3.61
C GLN A 362 -19.92 -25.09 -2.49
N ASN A 363 -18.71 -24.56 -2.57
CA ASN A 363 -17.64 -24.80 -1.62
C ASN A 363 -17.76 -23.92 -0.37
N TRP A 364 -18.46 -22.79 -0.37
CA TRP A 364 -18.49 -21.89 0.80
C TRP A 364 -18.92 -22.63 2.08
N ASN A 365 -20.02 -23.39 2.03
CA ASN A 365 -20.49 -24.18 3.18
C ASN A 365 -19.66 -25.46 3.43
N LEU A 366 -18.79 -25.85 2.50
CA LEU A 366 -17.92 -27.01 2.59
C LEU A 366 -16.52 -26.65 3.12
N GLU A 367 -16.01 -25.48 2.73
CA GLU A 367 -14.67 -24.96 3.01
C GLU A 367 -14.45 -24.62 4.46
N ARG A 368 -15.52 -24.23 5.19
CA ARG A 368 -15.41 -23.74 6.57
C ARG A 368 -16.62 -24.11 7.40
N ASP A 369 -16.38 -24.38 8.67
CA ASP A 369 -17.43 -24.44 9.68
C ASP A 369 -17.66 -23.06 10.33
N TYR A 370 -18.58 -22.27 9.75
CA TYR A 370 -18.93 -20.93 10.24
C TYR A 370 -19.49 -20.92 11.67
N ALA A 371 -19.91 -22.06 12.22
CA ALA A 371 -20.32 -22.14 13.63
C ALA A 371 -19.16 -21.85 14.60
N ASN A 372 -17.90 -21.99 14.15
CA ASN A 372 -16.71 -21.69 14.95
C ASN A 372 -16.07 -20.35 14.62
N VAL A 373 -16.69 -19.53 13.77
CA VAL A 373 -16.20 -18.22 13.35
C VAL A 373 -16.86 -17.14 14.21
N ARG A 374 -16.06 -16.22 14.75
CA ARG A 374 -16.55 -15.09 15.54
C ARG A 374 -16.73 -13.83 14.71
N TYR A 375 -15.71 -13.50 13.93
CA TYR A 375 -15.77 -12.35 13.04
C TYR A 375 -15.52 -12.79 11.61
N LEU A 376 -16.35 -12.28 10.71
CA LEU A 376 -16.18 -12.37 9.28
C LEU A 376 -16.18 -10.94 8.73
N SER A 377 -15.01 -10.47 8.32
CA SER A 377 -14.89 -9.17 7.66
C SER A 377 -14.79 -9.40 6.16
N MET A 378 -15.50 -8.62 5.34
CA MET A 378 -15.47 -8.78 3.90
C MET A 378 -15.67 -7.46 3.16
N ALA A 379 -15.16 -7.38 1.93
CA ALA A 379 -15.48 -6.30 1.01
C ALA A 379 -16.28 -6.85 -0.18
N VAL A 380 -17.52 -6.39 -0.33
CA VAL A 380 -18.36 -6.72 -1.49
C VAL A 380 -18.24 -5.58 -2.50
N ALA A 381 -17.57 -5.87 -3.61
CA ALA A 381 -17.38 -4.91 -4.67
C ALA A 381 -18.35 -5.18 -5.82
N THR A 382 -18.80 -4.09 -6.46
CA THR A 382 -19.80 -4.14 -7.54
C THR A 382 -19.27 -3.37 -8.73
N HIS A 383 -19.19 -4.04 -9.88
CA HIS A 383 -18.78 -3.41 -11.12
C HIS A 383 -19.99 -2.74 -11.76
N ILE A 384 -20.02 -1.41 -11.68
CA ILE A 384 -20.99 -0.56 -12.37
C ILE A 384 -20.44 -0.29 -13.78
N SER A 385 -21.24 -0.60 -14.80
CA SER A 385 -20.92 -0.33 -16.20
C SER A 385 -22.06 0.40 -16.89
N CYS A 386 -21.72 1.14 -17.93
CA CYS A 386 -22.66 1.94 -18.70
C CYS A 386 -22.38 1.74 -20.20
N GLU A 387 -23.43 1.52 -20.98
CA GLU A 387 -23.37 1.28 -22.42
C GLU A 387 -24.36 2.21 -23.14
N VAL A 388 -23.99 2.70 -24.33
CA VAL A 388 -24.91 3.47 -25.19
C VAL A 388 -25.78 2.50 -25.99
N VAL A 389 -27.09 2.59 -25.84
CA VAL A 389 -28.05 1.76 -26.59
C VAL A 389 -28.35 2.35 -27.96
N GLN A 390 -28.56 1.48 -28.95
CA GLN A 390 -29.00 1.89 -30.28
C GLN A 390 -30.50 2.20 -30.33
N GLY A 391 -31.24 1.58 -29.42
CA GLY A 391 -32.68 1.73 -29.27
C GLY A 391 -33.19 0.86 -28.13
N TRP A 392 -34.42 1.10 -27.73
CA TRP A 392 -35.09 0.33 -26.69
C TRP A 392 -36.12 -0.60 -27.34
N VAL A 393 -36.15 -1.85 -26.91
CA VAL A 393 -37.12 -2.85 -27.36
C VAL A 393 -38.04 -3.15 -26.20
N GLU A 394 -39.35 -3.05 -26.43
CA GLU A 394 -40.36 -3.38 -25.42
C GLU A 394 -40.29 -4.86 -25.06
N VAL A 395 -40.37 -5.18 -23.77
CA VAL A 395 -40.47 -6.54 -23.27
C VAL A 395 -41.95 -6.95 -23.30
N PRO A 396 -42.31 -8.04 -24.00
CA PRO A 396 -43.69 -8.53 -24.00
C PRO A 396 -44.20 -8.74 -22.57
N VAL A 397 -45.41 -8.23 -22.27
CA VAL A 397 -46.02 -8.35 -20.93
C VAL A 397 -46.11 -9.81 -20.47
N ASN A 398 -46.36 -10.74 -21.39
CA ASN A 398 -46.39 -12.18 -21.08
C ASN A 398 -45.05 -12.71 -20.57
N GLU A 399 -43.92 -12.15 -21.05
CA GLU A 399 -42.58 -12.52 -20.60
C GLU A 399 -42.33 -11.99 -19.18
N ILE A 400 -42.77 -10.76 -18.89
CA ILE A 400 -42.70 -10.18 -17.54
C ILE A 400 -43.55 -11.00 -16.55
N LEU A 401 -44.82 -11.27 -16.89
CA LEU A 401 -45.74 -12.03 -16.03
C LEU A 401 -45.35 -13.51 -15.89
N SER A 402 -44.50 -14.04 -16.76
CA SER A 402 -43.96 -15.39 -16.61
C SER A 402 -42.86 -15.50 -15.55
N VAL A 403 -42.27 -14.36 -15.15
CA VAL A 403 -41.17 -14.27 -14.17
C VAL A 403 -41.64 -13.68 -12.84
N HIS A 404 -42.71 -12.87 -12.86
CA HIS A 404 -43.19 -12.11 -11.72
C HIS A 404 -44.66 -12.45 -11.42
N ASP A 405 -44.95 -12.97 -10.22
CA ASP A 405 -46.29 -13.42 -9.83
C ASP A 405 -47.26 -12.25 -9.59
N VAL A 406 -46.83 -11.20 -8.88
CA VAL A 406 -47.66 -10.03 -8.55
C VAL A 406 -46.82 -8.76 -8.56
N ILE A 407 -47.25 -7.75 -9.33
CA ILE A 407 -46.52 -6.48 -9.48
C ILE A 407 -47.28 -5.37 -8.76
N TYR A 408 -46.59 -4.52 -8.00
CA TYR A 408 -47.20 -3.53 -7.10
C TYR A 408 -46.91 -2.07 -7.50
N ASN A 409 -47.82 -1.16 -7.14
CA ASN A 409 -47.68 0.28 -7.42
C ASN A 409 -46.80 1.05 -6.41
N SER A 410 -46.46 0.44 -5.27
CA SER A 410 -45.74 1.08 -4.17
C SER A 410 -44.84 0.10 -3.42
N LEU A 411 -43.80 0.65 -2.78
CA LEU A 411 -42.87 -0.03 -1.89
C LEU A 411 -43.44 -0.30 -0.50
N ASP A 412 -44.45 0.47 -0.12
CA ASP A 412 -45.05 0.45 1.20
C ASP A 412 -46.12 -0.64 1.28
N LEU A 413 -45.95 -1.57 2.23
CA LEU A 413 -46.82 -2.73 2.39
C LEU A 413 -48.26 -2.33 2.72
N ASP A 414 -48.45 -1.18 3.35
CA ASP A 414 -49.75 -0.73 3.86
C ASP A 414 -50.57 -0.01 2.78
N VAL A 415 -49.92 0.43 1.71
CA VAL A 415 -50.55 1.23 0.63
C VAL A 415 -50.38 0.61 -0.76
N ARG A 416 -49.60 -0.48 -0.89
CA ARG A 416 -49.38 -1.14 -2.18
C ARG A 416 -50.65 -1.82 -2.68
N GLN A 417 -50.93 -1.65 -3.97
CA GLN A 417 -52.00 -2.34 -4.70
C GLN A 417 -51.40 -3.11 -5.88
N PRO A 418 -51.91 -4.32 -6.17
CA PRO A 418 -51.52 -5.08 -7.35
C PRO A 418 -51.92 -4.32 -8.61
N MET A 419 -51.03 -4.29 -9.60
CA MET A 419 -51.22 -3.58 -10.86
C MET A 419 -51.44 -4.55 -12.01
N ASP A 420 -52.37 -4.20 -12.89
CA ASP A 420 -52.60 -4.87 -14.16
C ASP A 420 -51.67 -4.27 -15.23
N LEU A 421 -50.55 -4.94 -15.52
CA LEU A 421 -49.54 -4.44 -16.48
C LEU A 421 -50.09 -4.09 -17.87
N PRO A 422 -50.99 -4.91 -18.48
CA PRO A 422 -51.60 -4.62 -19.77
C PRO A 422 -52.35 -3.30 -19.86
N SER A 423 -52.92 -2.80 -18.75
CA SER A 423 -53.72 -1.57 -18.73
C SER A 423 -52.95 -0.30 -18.39
N LEU A 424 -51.68 -0.42 -18.00
CA LEU A 424 -50.81 0.71 -17.68
C LEU A 424 -50.18 1.33 -18.94
N PRO A 425 -50.08 2.67 -19.02
CA PRO A 425 -49.42 3.34 -20.13
C PRO A 425 -47.92 3.04 -20.15
N LEU A 426 -47.38 2.73 -21.33
CA LEU A 426 -45.94 2.60 -21.54
C LEU A 426 -45.28 3.96 -21.35
N HIS A 427 -44.48 4.10 -20.29
CA HIS A 427 -43.67 5.29 -20.05
C HIS A 427 -42.38 5.28 -20.90
N GLU A 428 -41.77 6.45 -21.14
CA GLU A 428 -40.52 6.55 -21.89
C GLU A 428 -39.41 5.70 -21.23
N PRO A 429 -38.52 5.06 -22.00
CA PRO A 429 -37.36 4.35 -21.46
C PRO A 429 -36.55 5.26 -20.53
N GLY A 430 -36.41 4.85 -19.25
CA GLY A 430 -35.74 5.65 -18.21
C GLY A 430 -36.67 6.37 -17.22
N THR A 431 -38.01 6.30 -17.38
CA THR A 431 -38.99 6.91 -16.46
C THR A 431 -39.82 5.89 -15.67
N GLN A 432 -39.33 4.66 -15.52
CA GLN A 432 -40.08 3.53 -14.94
C GLN A 432 -40.54 3.79 -13.49
N ARG A 433 -41.79 3.43 -13.20
CA ARG A 433 -42.47 3.62 -11.89
C ARG A 433 -42.97 2.32 -11.25
N GLU A 434 -42.77 1.18 -11.89
CA GLU A 434 -43.38 -0.09 -11.48
C GLU A 434 -42.43 -0.87 -10.58
N ILE A 435 -42.93 -1.37 -9.44
CA ILE A 435 -42.06 -1.86 -8.37
C ILE A 435 -42.50 -3.26 -7.89
N GLU A 436 -41.56 -4.20 -7.85
CA GLU A 436 -41.70 -5.45 -7.10
C GLU A 436 -40.54 -5.55 -6.09
N GLU A 437 -40.87 -5.73 -4.80
CA GLU A 437 -39.90 -5.78 -3.70
C GLU A 437 -38.90 -4.60 -3.62
N GLY A 438 -39.25 -3.46 -4.22
CA GLY A 438 -38.37 -2.29 -4.31
C GLY A 438 -37.46 -2.22 -5.53
N ARG A 439 -37.70 -3.05 -6.55
CA ARG A 439 -36.99 -3.05 -7.83
C ARG A 439 -37.88 -2.57 -8.95
N HIS A 440 -37.32 -1.80 -9.87
CA HIS A 440 -38.02 -1.45 -11.10
C HIS A 440 -38.07 -2.64 -12.05
N ILE A 441 -39.27 -2.94 -12.57
CA ILE A 441 -39.44 -3.96 -13.61
C ILE A 441 -39.19 -3.29 -14.98
N PRO A 442 -38.19 -3.76 -15.74
CA PRO A 442 -37.89 -3.17 -17.02
C PRO A 442 -38.95 -3.54 -18.07
N ARG A 443 -39.77 -2.55 -18.47
CA ARG A 443 -40.66 -2.64 -19.67
C ARG A 443 -39.91 -2.58 -20.99
N PHE A 444 -38.64 -2.18 -20.95
CA PHE A 444 -37.78 -2.03 -22.13
C PHE A 444 -36.40 -2.62 -21.86
N ILE A 445 -35.86 -3.34 -22.84
CA ILE A 445 -34.48 -3.81 -22.87
C ILE A 445 -33.71 -2.97 -23.90
N GLY A 446 -32.54 -2.48 -23.49
CA GLY A 446 -31.65 -1.73 -24.37
C GLY A 446 -31.02 -2.65 -25.41
N ARG A 447 -31.21 -2.34 -26.70
CA ARG A 447 -30.51 -3.02 -27.80
C ARG A 447 -29.10 -2.47 -27.88
N THR A 448 -28.14 -3.26 -27.43
CA THR A 448 -26.71 -2.95 -27.57
C THR A 448 -26.10 -3.76 -28.71
N CYS A 449 -25.01 -3.26 -29.30
CA CYS A 449 -24.23 -4.07 -30.23
C CYS A 449 -23.44 -5.12 -29.44
N ILE A 450 -23.40 -6.34 -29.96
CA ILE A 450 -22.46 -7.36 -29.50
C ILE A 450 -21.05 -6.74 -29.62
N ASN A 451 -20.34 -6.61 -28.51
CA ASN A 451 -19.03 -5.95 -28.37
C ASN A 451 -19.01 -4.41 -28.50
N SER A 452 -20.11 -3.70 -28.22
CA SER A 452 -20.02 -2.25 -28.09
C SER A 452 -19.07 -1.86 -26.95
N PRO A 453 -18.11 -0.96 -27.17
CA PRO A 453 -17.18 -0.53 -26.12
C PRO A 453 -17.97 0.20 -25.02
N LYS A 454 -17.62 -0.09 -23.77
CA LYS A 454 -18.31 0.49 -22.60
C LYS A 454 -17.90 1.94 -22.38
N CYS A 455 -18.81 2.74 -21.81
CA CYS A 455 -18.50 4.11 -21.40
C CYS A 455 -17.52 4.10 -20.22
N GLY A 456 -16.66 5.12 -20.16
CA GLY A 456 -15.83 5.36 -18.98
C GLY A 456 -16.63 6.03 -17.87
N ILE A 457 -16.44 5.61 -16.62
CA ILE A 457 -17.13 6.18 -15.46
C ILE A 457 -16.08 6.65 -14.46
N LEU A 458 -16.19 7.91 -14.04
CA LEU A 458 -15.43 8.48 -12.92
C LEU A 458 -16.36 9.26 -12.00
N ILE A 459 -15.98 9.44 -10.74
CA ILE A 459 -16.73 10.27 -9.80
C ILE A 459 -16.43 11.73 -10.04
N ASN A 460 -17.47 12.57 -10.00
CA ASN A 460 -17.34 14.02 -9.90
C ASN A 460 -17.00 14.44 -8.47
N LEU A 461 -15.71 14.71 -8.24
CA LEU A 461 -15.14 15.01 -6.93
C LEU A 461 -15.71 16.29 -6.31
N GLU A 462 -16.19 17.24 -7.12
CA GLU A 462 -16.80 18.50 -6.64
C GLU A 462 -18.15 18.28 -5.94
N THR A 463 -18.82 17.16 -6.23
CA THR A 463 -20.16 16.87 -5.71
C THR A 463 -20.15 15.90 -4.52
N ILE A 464 -18.96 15.44 -4.11
CA ILE A 464 -18.80 14.50 -2.99
C ILE A 464 -19.37 15.02 -1.67
N PRO A 465 -19.22 16.31 -1.30
CA PRO A 465 -19.85 16.82 -0.08
C PRO A 465 -21.37 16.63 -0.07
N GLN A 466 -22.03 16.70 -1.23
CA GLN A 466 -23.48 16.47 -1.36
C GLN A 466 -23.83 14.99 -1.24
N LEU A 467 -23.01 14.10 -1.82
CA LEU A 467 -23.23 12.64 -1.71
C LEU A 467 -23.18 12.15 -0.26
N PHE A 468 -22.42 12.82 0.62
CA PHE A 468 -22.29 12.49 2.04
C PHE A 468 -23.03 13.46 2.98
N SER A 469 -23.76 14.46 2.46
CA SER A 469 -24.37 15.50 3.31
C SER A 469 -25.49 14.98 4.21
N SER A 470 -26.12 13.86 3.87
CA SER A 470 -27.19 13.27 4.69
C SER A 470 -26.69 12.63 5.99
N TYR A 471 -25.38 12.62 6.26
CA TYR A 471 -24.86 12.37 7.61
C TYR A 471 -25.13 13.54 8.58
N VAL A 472 -25.44 14.72 8.06
CA VAL A 472 -25.55 15.98 8.83
C VAL A 472 -27.00 16.31 9.18
N ALA A 473 -27.99 15.61 8.63
CA ALA A 473 -29.39 15.83 8.97
C ALA A 473 -29.79 14.96 10.18
N HIS A 474 -30.02 15.61 11.33
CA HIS A 474 -30.93 15.08 12.34
C HIS A 474 -32.31 14.89 11.68
N ASP A 475 -32.58 13.67 11.22
CA ASP A 475 -33.92 13.29 10.81
C ASP A 475 -34.75 13.15 12.10
N GLU A 476 -35.45 14.21 12.48
CA GLU A 476 -36.28 14.29 13.71
C GLU A 476 -37.38 13.21 13.77
N HIS A 477 -37.65 12.51 12.66
CA HIS A 477 -38.59 11.39 12.59
C HIS A 477 -37.94 10.01 12.74
N LEU A 478 -36.62 9.95 12.86
CA LEU A 478 -35.85 8.74 13.15
C LEU A 478 -35.07 8.98 14.45
N ASN A 479 -35.79 9.04 15.58
CA ASN A 479 -35.22 8.86 16.92
C ASN A 479 -34.62 7.45 17.02
N LEU A 480 -33.44 7.27 16.45
CA LEU A 480 -32.72 6.01 16.39
C LEU A 480 -31.31 6.27 16.89
N ASP A 481 -31.07 5.76 18.09
CA ASP A 481 -29.90 5.88 18.96
C ASP A 481 -28.57 6.06 18.23
N ALA A 482 -27.87 7.12 18.64
CA ALA A 482 -26.51 7.47 18.23
C ALA A 482 -25.47 6.40 18.60
N ASP A 483 -25.81 5.46 19.49
CA ASP A 483 -24.88 4.48 20.06
C ASP A 483 -24.53 3.30 19.13
N ILE A 484 -25.19 3.18 17.97
CA ILE A 484 -24.98 2.04 17.05
C ILE A 484 -23.76 2.23 16.13
N LEU A 485 -23.22 3.44 16.05
CA LEU A 485 -22.06 3.76 15.22
C LEU A 485 -21.14 4.66 16.03
N ASP A 486 -19.94 4.18 16.34
CA ASP A 486 -18.89 4.83 17.13
C ASP A 486 -18.30 6.10 16.45
N VAL A 487 -19.18 6.94 15.89
CA VAL A 487 -18.85 8.25 15.31
C VAL A 487 -19.06 9.24 16.44
N LYS A 488 -17.95 9.69 17.05
CA LYS A 488 -17.99 10.79 18.02
C LYS A 488 -18.84 11.93 17.47
N ASP A 489 -19.82 12.36 18.25
CA ASP A 489 -20.70 13.48 17.92
C ASP A 489 -19.87 14.67 17.39
N GLY A 490 -20.05 15.00 16.11
CA GLY A 490 -19.49 16.20 15.48
C GLY A 490 -18.44 16.00 14.37
N GLU A 491 -17.87 14.80 14.17
CA GLU A 491 -16.93 14.55 13.06
C GLU A 491 -17.60 13.70 11.96
N GLY A 492 -17.87 14.31 10.81
CA GLY A 492 -18.32 13.59 9.61
C GLY A 492 -17.31 12.54 9.14
N PRO A 493 -17.67 11.64 8.21
CA PRO A 493 -16.76 10.60 7.73
C PRO A 493 -15.48 11.21 7.16
N SER A 494 -14.33 10.57 7.40
CA SER A 494 -13.10 10.93 6.71
C SER A 494 -13.23 10.51 5.24
N ILE A 495 -13.01 11.45 4.34
CA ILE A 495 -13.11 11.24 2.89
C ILE A 495 -11.78 11.60 2.25
N ASN A 496 -11.25 10.70 1.44
CA ASN A 496 -10.06 10.89 0.61
C ASN A 496 -10.45 10.80 -0.87
N VAL A 497 -10.05 11.78 -1.67
CA VAL A 497 -10.34 11.84 -3.12
C VAL A 497 -9.06 11.68 -3.91
N TYR A 498 -9.13 11.03 -5.06
CA TYR A 498 -7.97 10.72 -5.89
C TYR A 498 -8.24 11.09 -7.36
N PRO A 499 -7.94 12.33 -7.79
CA PRO A 499 -8.08 12.77 -9.18
C PRO A 499 -7.35 11.85 -10.15
N GLN A 500 -7.97 11.52 -11.28
CA GLN A 500 -7.42 10.58 -12.27
C GLN A 500 -7.06 11.29 -13.57
N ALA A 501 -6.02 10.82 -14.26
CA ALA A 501 -5.57 11.33 -15.55
C ALA A 501 -5.38 12.86 -15.58
N PHE A 502 -4.90 13.47 -14.49
CA PHE A 502 -4.79 14.93 -14.34
C PHE A 502 -6.13 15.70 -14.39
N LEU A 503 -7.26 15.00 -14.34
CA LEU A 503 -8.58 15.60 -14.22
C LEU A 503 -8.85 15.98 -12.78
N ARG A 504 -8.54 17.23 -12.41
CA ARG A 504 -8.75 17.76 -11.05
C ARG A 504 -10.12 17.41 -10.46
N LYS A 505 -11.18 17.44 -11.28
CA LYS A 505 -12.58 17.28 -10.85
C LYS A 505 -13.09 15.83 -10.92
N TYR A 506 -12.34 14.90 -11.51
CA TYR A 506 -12.84 13.56 -11.81
C TYR A 506 -11.87 12.50 -11.32
N GLY A 507 -12.36 11.51 -10.57
CA GLY A 507 -11.47 10.47 -10.07
C GLY A 507 -12.12 9.41 -9.20
N HIS A 508 -11.34 8.93 -8.22
CA HIS A 508 -11.71 7.90 -7.26
C HIS A 508 -11.97 8.48 -5.88
N LEU A 509 -12.58 7.68 -5.01
CA LEU A 509 -12.95 8.05 -3.66
C LEU A 509 -12.68 6.91 -2.68
N GLN A 510 -12.25 7.25 -1.48
CA GLN A 510 -12.26 6.37 -0.32
C GLN A 510 -12.91 7.09 0.86
N SER A 511 -13.78 6.39 1.60
CA SER A 511 -14.38 6.89 2.84
C SER A 511 -14.22 5.90 3.98
N SER A 512 -14.04 6.43 5.19
CA SER A 512 -14.07 5.66 6.44
C SER A 512 -15.48 5.22 6.86
N SER A 513 -16.50 5.48 6.03
CA SER A 513 -17.87 5.01 6.25
C SER A 513 -18.48 4.52 4.94
N ILE A 514 -19.58 3.79 5.04
CA ILE A 514 -20.38 3.39 3.86
C ILE A 514 -21.11 4.60 3.27
N LEU A 515 -21.74 4.44 2.09
CA LEU A 515 -22.64 5.48 1.60
C LEU A 515 -23.84 5.65 2.56
N PRO A 516 -24.32 6.87 2.82
CA PRO A 516 -25.43 7.06 3.74
C PRO A 516 -26.70 6.33 3.28
N HIS A 517 -26.94 6.28 1.96
CA HIS A 517 -28.08 5.57 1.38
C HIS A 517 -28.01 4.04 1.55
N PHE A 518 -26.81 3.48 1.80
CA PHE A 518 -26.66 2.06 2.15
C PHE A 518 -27.01 1.78 3.62
N LYS A 519 -26.97 2.77 4.52
CA LYS A 519 -27.24 2.56 5.96
C LYS A 519 -28.62 1.97 6.21
N THR A 520 -29.65 2.53 5.58
CA THR A 520 -31.04 2.04 5.73
C THR A 520 -31.16 0.59 5.30
N PHE A 521 -30.38 0.17 4.30
CA PHE A 521 -30.37 -1.21 3.83
C PHE A 521 -29.66 -2.15 4.80
N VAL A 522 -28.48 -1.77 5.30
CA VAL A 522 -27.77 -2.53 6.34
C VAL A 522 -28.64 -2.72 7.58
N LYS A 523 -29.37 -1.68 8.03
CA LYS A 523 -30.32 -1.78 9.14
C LYS A 523 -31.46 -2.77 8.86
N LYS A 524 -32.00 -2.83 7.64
CA LYS A 524 -33.03 -3.80 7.25
C LYS A 524 -32.51 -5.24 7.27
N VAL A 525 -31.32 -5.48 6.72
CA VAL A 525 -30.68 -6.81 6.77
C VAL A 525 -30.40 -7.21 8.21
N GLN A 526 -29.87 -6.28 9.02
CA GLN A 526 -29.65 -6.50 10.45
C GLN A 526 -30.93 -6.90 11.19
N ALA A 527 -32.04 -6.20 10.97
CA ALA A 527 -33.32 -6.51 11.59
C ALA A 527 -33.86 -7.89 11.18
N LEU A 528 -33.68 -8.31 9.94
CA LEU A 528 -34.06 -9.64 9.46
C LEU A 528 -33.25 -10.73 10.16
N ILE A 529 -31.94 -10.56 10.29
CA ILE A 529 -31.05 -11.49 11.00
C ILE A 529 -31.46 -11.60 12.47
N THR A 530 -31.66 -10.47 13.14
CA THR A 530 -32.05 -10.46 14.57
C THR A 530 -33.43 -11.08 14.80
N ARG A 531 -34.39 -10.92 13.88
CA ARG A 531 -35.70 -11.59 13.95
C ARG A 531 -35.59 -13.11 13.77
N GLN A 532 -34.72 -13.58 12.89
CA GLN A 532 -34.46 -15.02 12.70
C GLN A 532 -33.79 -15.64 13.93
N GLN A 533 -32.86 -14.92 14.58
CA GLN A 533 -32.21 -15.39 15.81
C GLN A 533 -33.14 -15.46 17.02
N ARG A 534 -34.23 -14.69 17.04
CA ARG A 534 -35.22 -14.66 18.13
C ARG A 534 -36.32 -15.73 18.01
N ARG A 535 -36.40 -16.48 16.90
CA ARG A 535 -37.35 -17.60 16.82
C ARG A 535 -36.82 -18.76 17.67
N PRO A 536 -37.58 -19.26 18.67
CA PRO A 536 -37.21 -20.48 19.37
C PRO A 536 -37.06 -21.59 18.33
N ARG A 537 -35.96 -22.34 18.37
CA ARG A 537 -35.90 -23.64 17.70
C ARG A 537 -36.97 -24.48 18.38
N VAL A 538 -38.08 -24.73 17.70
CA VAL A 538 -39.00 -25.80 18.08
C VAL A 538 -38.17 -27.07 17.96
N ASP A 539 -37.85 -27.68 19.09
CA ASP A 539 -37.26 -29.01 19.11
C ASP A 539 -38.30 -29.96 18.49
N ASP A 540 -37.95 -30.54 17.35
CA ASP A 540 -38.63 -31.71 16.77
C ASP A 540 -38.36 -32.92 17.67
N ASN A 541 -38.96 -32.94 18.86
CA ASN A 541 -39.19 -34.17 19.60
C ASN A 541 -40.70 -34.30 19.79
N ASP A 542 -41.24 -35.25 19.02
CA ASP A 542 -42.49 -35.93 19.30
C ASP A 542 -42.60 -36.21 20.81
N ASP A 543 -43.60 -35.65 21.46
CA ASP A 543 -44.46 -36.41 22.34
C ASP A 543 -45.82 -35.72 22.46
N ALA A 544 -46.83 -36.57 22.29
CA ALA A 544 -48.23 -36.23 22.19
C ALA A 544 -48.82 -35.71 23.50
N ASP A 545 -50.00 -35.12 23.35
CA ASP A 545 -51.02 -34.89 24.37
C ASP A 545 -50.70 -33.77 25.38
N ASP A 546 -51.26 -32.58 25.11
CA ASP A 546 -52.19 -31.95 26.05
C ASP A 546 -52.95 -30.81 25.34
N GLU A 547 -54.19 -31.11 24.96
CA GLU A 547 -55.21 -30.10 24.73
C GLU A 547 -55.53 -29.42 26.07
N ALA A 548 -55.27 -28.13 26.17
CA ALA A 548 -55.99 -27.28 27.09
C ALA A 548 -56.06 -25.86 26.52
N ASP A 549 -57.31 -25.45 26.29
CA ASP A 549 -57.77 -24.10 26.07
C ASP A 549 -57.08 -23.10 27.02
N ASP A 550 -56.72 -21.94 26.49
CA ASP A 550 -57.16 -20.66 27.09
C ASP A 550 -56.97 -19.53 26.08
N GLU A 551 -58.10 -18.89 25.79
CA GLU A 551 -58.28 -17.68 25.00
C GLU A 551 -57.76 -16.45 25.76
N ASP A 552 -57.35 -15.44 25.00
CA ASP A 552 -57.23 -14.02 25.40
C ASP A 552 -56.19 -13.61 26.46
N ASP A 553 -55.01 -13.19 25.99
CA ASP A 553 -54.24 -12.13 26.69
C ASP A 553 -53.46 -11.24 25.69
N GLU A 554 -54.16 -10.25 25.12
CA GLU A 554 -53.58 -9.16 24.30
C GLU A 554 -52.87 -8.05 25.15
N ASN A 555 -52.26 -8.37 26.30
CA ASN A 555 -51.76 -7.35 27.23
C ASN A 555 -50.34 -7.58 27.81
N GLU A 556 -49.40 -8.12 27.04
CA GLU A 556 -47.98 -8.21 27.47
C GLU A 556 -47.01 -7.26 26.73
N GLU A 557 -47.48 -6.13 26.19
CA GLU A 557 -46.60 -5.18 25.46
C GLU A 557 -45.95 -4.08 26.33
N THR A 558 -46.01 -4.13 27.66
CA THR A 558 -45.56 -2.98 28.51
C THR A 558 -44.50 -3.24 29.58
N ASN A 559 -43.83 -4.41 29.61
CA ASN A 559 -42.67 -4.64 30.50
C ASN A 559 -41.37 -4.97 29.74
N LEU A 560 -41.09 -4.27 28.64
CA LEU A 560 -39.81 -4.28 27.93
C LEU A 560 -38.85 -3.23 28.50
N ILE A 561 -38.44 -3.38 29.76
CA ILE A 561 -37.31 -2.61 30.33
C ILE A 561 -36.33 -3.64 30.90
N ASP A 562 -35.29 -3.91 30.09
CA ASP A 562 -33.96 -4.54 30.35
C ASP A 562 -33.52 -5.64 29.36
N THR A 563 -33.96 -5.59 28.09
CA THR A 563 -33.24 -6.33 27.05
C THR A 563 -31.91 -5.63 26.81
N LYS A 564 -30.81 -6.15 27.38
CA LYS A 564 -29.44 -5.90 26.89
C LYS A 564 -29.49 -5.90 25.36
N GLN A 565 -29.31 -4.74 24.74
CA GLN A 565 -29.33 -4.60 23.29
C GLN A 565 -28.28 -5.58 22.73
N LEU A 566 -28.76 -6.59 22.01
CA LEU A 566 -27.89 -7.53 21.31
C LEU A 566 -26.98 -6.73 20.38
N ALA A 567 -25.67 -6.95 20.48
CA ALA A 567 -24.69 -6.33 19.61
C ALA A 567 -25.05 -6.56 18.12
N PRO A 568 -24.82 -5.57 17.24
CA PRO A 568 -25.18 -5.68 15.83
C PRO A 568 -24.39 -6.81 15.16
N ALA A 569 -25.07 -7.65 14.38
CA ALA A 569 -24.48 -8.74 13.61
C ALA A 569 -23.65 -8.26 12.41
N ILE A 570 -23.90 -7.04 11.92
CA ILE A 570 -23.20 -6.41 10.80
C ILE A 570 -22.62 -5.07 11.24
N ILE A 571 -21.29 -4.92 11.12
CA ILE A 571 -20.57 -3.66 11.37
C ILE A 571 -20.10 -3.10 10.03
N ALA A 572 -20.58 -1.90 9.67
CA ALA A 572 -20.22 -1.23 8.42
C ALA A 572 -18.91 -0.43 8.59
N SER A 573 -17.89 -0.71 7.80
CA SER A 573 -16.52 -0.17 8.01
C SER A 573 -16.05 0.90 7.02
N GLY A 574 -16.56 0.95 5.80
CA GLY A 574 -16.08 1.90 4.79
C GLY A 574 -16.61 1.65 3.38
N CYS A 575 -16.31 2.56 2.45
CA CYS A 575 -16.56 2.35 1.03
C CYS A 575 -15.44 2.92 0.15
N GLN A 576 -15.28 2.34 -1.03
CA GLN A 576 -14.30 2.76 -2.02
C GLN A 576 -14.93 2.74 -3.41
N PHE A 577 -14.51 3.68 -4.25
CA PHE A 577 -14.91 3.78 -5.64
C PHE A 577 -13.69 3.96 -6.51
N TYR A 578 -13.45 3.02 -7.40
CA TYR A 578 -12.30 3.02 -8.28
C TYR A 578 -12.68 2.49 -9.67
N ASN A 579 -11.88 2.84 -10.67
CA ASN A 579 -12.03 2.32 -12.02
C ASN A 579 -11.31 0.98 -12.18
N GLU A 580 -11.90 0.05 -12.96
CA GLU A 580 -11.32 -1.28 -13.25
C GLU A 580 -9.90 -1.22 -13.82
N ILE A 581 -9.54 -0.14 -14.54
CA ILE A 581 -8.19 0.02 -15.10
C ILE A 581 -7.10 0.00 -14.03
N SER A 582 -7.40 0.47 -12.81
CA SER A 582 -6.46 0.42 -11.70
C SER A 582 -6.05 -1.01 -11.33
N HIS A 583 -6.90 -2.01 -11.62
CA HIS A 583 -6.60 -3.43 -11.44
C HIS A 583 -5.76 -4.02 -12.58
N ARG A 584 -5.97 -3.58 -13.82
CA ARG A 584 -5.27 -4.15 -14.99
C ARG A 584 -3.77 -3.82 -15.05
N VAL A 585 -3.40 -2.67 -14.51
CA VAL A 585 -2.08 -2.04 -14.69
C VAL A 585 -1.11 -2.31 -13.53
N ARG A 586 -1.51 -3.16 -12.58
CA ARG A 586 -0.74 -3.49 -11.37
C ARG A 586 -0.71 -5.00 -11.18
N PRO A 587 0.44 -5.66 -11.45
CA PRO A 587 0.55 -7.09 -11.21
C PRO A 587 0.53 -7.45 -9.72
N ASN A 588 1.10 -6.61 -8.82
CA ASN A 588 0.99 -6.75 -7.35
C ASN A 588 1.00 -5.38 -6.64
N ALA A 589 0.79 -5.41 -5.32
CA ALA A 589 1.10 -4.34 -4.37
C ALA A 589 2.45 -3.70 -4.65
N GLY A 590 2.50 -2.37 -4.84
CA GLY A 590 3.78 -1.66 -5.04
C GLY A 590 4.48 -1.88 -6.39
N LEU A 591 3.97 -2.76 -7.26
CA LEU A 591 4.56 -3.03 -8.57
C LEU A 591 3.97 -2.17 -9.70
N HIS A 592 3.29 -1.08 -9.38
CA HIS A 592 2.89 -0.13 -10.42
C HIS A 592 4.15 0.47 -11.06
N GLU A 593 4.42 0.14 -12.31
CA GLU A 593 5.72 0.38 -12.94
C GLU A 593 6.14 1.87 -12.97
N VAL A 594 5.15 2.76 -13.01
CA VAL A 594 5.40 4.21 -12.92
C VAL A 594 5.89 4.60 -11.51
N GLN A 595 5.34 3.99 -10.45
CA GLN A 595 5.68 4.26 -9.06
C GLN A 595 7.09 3.77 -8.69
N GLN A 596 7.53 2.66 -9.30
CA GLN A 596 8.86 2.08 -9.05
C GLN A 596 10.04 2.95 -9.48
N GLY A 597 9.82 4.10 -10.13
CA GLY A 597 10.94 4.98 -10.44
C GLY A 597 11.94 4.42 -11.47
N ARG A 598 11.69 3.25 -12.11
CA ARG A 598 12.62 2.55 -13.03
C ARG A 598 13.50 3.43 -13.94
N VAL A 599 12.96 4.39 -14.69
CA VAL A 599 13.80 5.32 -15.51
C VAL A 599 14.71 6.19 -14.64
N THR A 600 14.21 6.76 -13.55
CA THR A 600 15.03 7.47 -12.55
C THR A 600 16.10 6.55 -11.96
N SER A 601 15.75 5.32 -11.61
CA SER A 601 16.70 4.31 -11.11
C SER A 601 17.74 3.93 -12.17
N ALA A 602 17.35 3.85 -13.45
CA ALA A 602 18.27 3.61 -14.55
C ALA A 602 19.29 4.75 -14.66
N LEU A 603 18.83 6.01 -14.59
CA LEU A 603 19.71 7.18 -14.66
C LEU A 603 20.63 7.27 -13.42
N SER A 604 20.11 7.05 -12.21
CA SER A 604 20.89 7.14 -10.97
C SER A 604 21.85 5.96 -10.76
N GLY A 605 21.58 4.79 -11.36
CA GLY A 605 22.45 3.63 -11.30
C GLY A 605 23.84 3.85 -11.92
N ALA A 606 24.01 4.88 -12.74
CA ALA A 606 25.33 5.30 -13.22
C ALA A 606 26.29 5.66 -12.06
N TYR A 607 25.76 6.05 -10.91
CA TYR A 607 26.49 6.33 -9.67
C TYR A 607 26.74 5.08 -8.80
N ALA A 608 26.21 3.91 -9.18
CA ALA A 608 26.34 2.69 -8.39
C ALA A 608 27.75 2.10 -8.44
N GLN A 609 28.19 1.56 -7.30
CA GLN A 609 29.44 0.82 -7.16
C GLN A 609 29.22 -0.69 -7.40
N ARG A 610 30.31 -1.48 -7.39
CA ARG A 610 30.44 -2.90 -7.81
C ARG A 610 29.15 -3.75 -7.83
N SER A 611 28.48 -3.95 -6.70
CA SER A 611 27.27 -4.80 -6.62
C SER A 611 26.06 -4.20 -7.35
N GLY A 612 25.87 -2.88 -7.28
CA GLY A 612 24.76 -2.18 -7.94
C GLY A 612 24.89 -2.03 -9.45
N LYS A 613 26.07 -2.30 -10.05
CA LYS A 613 26.27 -2.24 -11.51
C LYS A 613 25.52 -3.34 -12.28
N HIS A 614 25.35 -4.51 -11.67
CA HIS A 614 24.55 -5.61 -12.25
C HIS A 614 23.07 -5.23 -12.31
N VAL A 615 22.54 -4.71 -11.19
CA VAL A 615 21.18 -4.18 -11.09
C VAL A 615 20.95 -3.05 -12.10
N HIS A 616 21.89 -2.11 -12.20
CA HIS A 616 21.83 -1.01 -13.17
C HIS A 616 21.71 -1.50 -14.62
N THR A 617 22.50 -2.51 -15.01
CA THR A 617 22.50 -3.06 -16.37
C THR A 617 21.17 -3.74 -16.70
N ALA A 618 20.62 -4.51 -15.75
CA ALA A 618 19.31 -5.14 -15.90
C ALA A 618 18.19 -4.10 -16.09
N ILE A 619 18.22 -3.01 -15.32
CA ILE A 619 17.22 -1.93 -15.41
C ILE A 619 17.35 -1.17 -16.75
N ILE A 620 18.56 -0.90 -17.24
CA ILE A 620 18.76 -0.28 -18.57
C ILE A 620 18.17 -1.16 -19.67
N CYS A 621 18.43 -2.48 -19.62
CA CYS A 621 17.91 -3.43 -20.59
C CYS A 621 16.38 -3.41 -20.61
N HIS A 622 15.77 -3.48 -19.42
CA HIS A 622 14.32 -3.44 -19.25
C HIS A 622 13.70 -2.14 -19.79
N CYS A 623 14.22 -0.95 -19.40
CA CYS A 623 13.75 0.33 -19.94
C CYS A 623 14.07 0.54 -21.44
N GLY A 624 14.97 -0.27 -22.00
CA GLY A 624 15.27 -0.29 -23.43
C GLY A 624 14.24 -1.05 -24.26
N LEU A 625 13.48 -1.97 -23.65
CA LEU A 625 12.42 -2.73 -24.32
C LEU A 625 11.14 -1.92 -24.43
N ASN A 626 10.64 -1.39 -23.31
CA ASN A 626 9.52 -0.46 -23.25
C ASN A 626 9.66 0.45 -22.03
N LEU A 627 9.13 1.68 -22.12
CA LEU A 627 9.06 2.59 -20.99
C LEU A 627 7.84 2.29 -20.10
N PRO A 628 7.86 2.67 -18.80
CA PRO A 628 6.78 2.33 -17.86
C PRO A 628 5.37 2.79 -18.29
N HIS A 629 5.26 3.90 -19.02
CA HIS A 629 3.97 4.37 -19.54
C HIS A 629 3.49 3.57 -20.76
N GLU A 630 4.38 2.93 -21.50
CA GLU A 630 4.04 2.08 -22.65
C GLU A 630 3.46 0.74 -22.19
N HIS A 631 4.03 0.15 -21.13
CA HIS A 631 3.45 -1.02 -20.47
C HIS A 631 2.05 -0.74 -19.91
N TYR A 632 1.87 0.40 -19.24
CA TYR A 632 0.54 0.85 -18.78
C TYR A 632 -0.46 0.97 -19.93
N ASN A 633 -0.05 1.55 -21.06
CA ASN A 633 -0.89 1.67 -22.26
C ASN A 633 -1.28 0.33 -22.88
N ASN A 634 -0.43 -0.69 -22.73
CA ASN A 634 -0.70 -2.03 -23.24
C ASN A 634 -1.65 -2.80 -22.29
N ALA A 635 -1.45 -2.68 -20.97
CA ALA A 635 -2.27 -3.35 -19.96
C ALA A 635 -3.74 -2.88 -19.94
N ILE A 636 -4.00 -1.62 -20.30
CA ILE A 636 -5.37 -1.09 -20.43
C ILE A 636 -6.20 -1.85 -21.48
N LYS A 637 -5.58 -2.48 -22.48
CA LYS A 637 -6.25 -3.04 -23.67
C LYS A 637 -6.71 -4.49 -23.52
N MET A 638 -6.49 -5.15 -22.39
CA MET A 638 -6.86 -6.55 -22.18
C MET A 638 -8.30 -6.71 -21.66
N GLU A 639 -9.01 -7.74 -22.11
CA GLU A 639 -10.45 -7.94 -21.84
C GLU A 639 -10.75 -9.37 -21.30
N LYS A 640 -11.35 -9.43 -20.10
CA LYS A 640 -12.14 -10.52 -19.42
C LYS A 640 -11.53 -11.22 -18.19
N VAL A 641 -12.37 -11.39 -17.13
CA VAL A 641 -12.31 -12.43 -16.07
C VAL A 641 -13.75 -12.80 -15.60
N PRO A 642 -14.13 -14.09 -15.38
CA PRO A 642 -15.48 -14.52 -14.93
C PRO A 642 -15.58 -15.15 -13.51
N ARG A 643 -16.82 -15.28 -12.95
CA ARG A 643 -17.21 -15.56 -11.52
C ARG A 643 -18.50 -16.44 -11.39
N ASP A 644 -18.78 -17.11 -10.25
CA ASP A 644 -19.74 -16.72 -9.13
C ASP A 644 -20.31 -17.85 -8.18
N LEU A 645 -21.03 -17.48 -7.09
CA LEU A 645 -21.09 -18.02 -5.67
C LEU A 645 -22.48 -18.37 -4.97
N SER A 646 -22.56 -18.85 -3.68
CA SER A 646 -23.81 -19.28 -2.93
C SER A 646 -24.06 -18.92 -1.40
N ILE A 647 -23.13 -18.62 -0.44
CA ILE A 647 -23.53 -17.96 0.87
C ILE A 647 -23.94 -16.50 0.68
N TYR A 648 -23.36 -15.92 -0.36
CA TYR A 648 -24.11 -15.23 -1.38
C TYR A 648 -25.58 -14.93 -1.05
N LEU A 649 -26.50 -15.90 -0.96
CA LEU A 649 -27.94 -15.63 -0.99
C LEU A 649 -28.53 -14.73 0.12
N ASP A 650 -28.04 -14.80 1.36
CA ASP A 650 -28.75 -14.21 2.51
C ASP A 650 -28.17 -12.88 3.02
N ILE A 651 -26.87 -12.61 2.76
CA ILE A 651 -26.19 -11.37 3.21
C ILE A 651 -25.52 -10.67 2.02
N ILE A 652 -24.68 -11.38 1.27
CA ILE A 652 -23.88 -10.79 0.19
C ILE A 652 -24.77 -10.39 -1.00
N ILE A 653 -25.73 -11.21 -1.42
CA ILE A 653 -26.67 -10.95 -2.51
C ILE A 653 -27.56 -9.76 -2.15
N PRO A 654 -28.18 -9.68 -0.96
CA PRO A 654 -28.94 -8.49 -0.58
C PRO A 654 -28.08 -7.22 -0.67
N LEU A 655 -26.86 -7.23 -0.10
CA LEU A 655 -25.94 -6.09 -0.13
C LEU A 655 -25.48 -5.73 -1.55
N ALA A 656 -25.18 -6.74 -2.37
CA ALA A 656 -24.83 -6.59 -3.78
C ALA A 656 -26.00 -6.04 -4.61
N ARG A 657 -27.21 -6.54 -4.39
CA ARG A 657 -28.43 -6.09 -5.07
C ARG A 657 -28.84 -4.68 -4.65
N ALA A 658 -28.38 -4.15 -3.51
CA ALA A 658 -28.68 -2.77 -3.12
C ALA A 658 -28.27 -1.75 -4.20
N TRP A 659 -27.20 -2.02 -4.96
CA TRP A 659 -26.77 -1.20 -6.10
C TRP A 659 -27.80 -1.09 -7.23
N SER A 660 -28.66 -2.09 -7.39
CA SER A 660 -29.73 -2.11 -8.39
C SER A 660 -31.00 -1.36 -7.95
N ARG A 661 -31.06 -0.89 -6.70
CA ARG A 661 -32.25 -0.22 -6.17
C ARG A 661 -32.25 1.28 -6.54
N PRO A 662 -33.40 1.84 -6.97
CA PRO A 662 -33.51 3.24 -7.38
C PRO A 662 -33.07 4.24 -6.30
N HIS A 663 -33.31 3.96 -5.01
CA HIS A 663 -32.87 4.85 -3.93
C HIS A 663 -31.35 4.94 -3.77
N VAL A 664 -30.58 3.96 -4.25
CA VAL A 664 -29.11 4.02 -4.28
C VAL A 664 -28.66 4.61 -5.62
N SER A 665 -29.14 4.04 -6.73
CA SER A 665 -28.68 4.42 -8.07
C SER A 665 -29.04 5.86 -8.42
N ASN A 666 -30.26 6.32 -8.13
CA ASN A 666 -30.71 7.67 -8.49
C ASN A 666 -30.03 8.76 -7.67
N ASN A 667 -29.61 8.44 -6.44
CA ASN A 667 -28.81 9.36 -5.63
C ASN A 667 -27.33 9.35 -6.04
N LEU A 668 -26.83 8.24 -6.60
CA LEU A 668 -25.44 8.13 -7.04
C LEU A 668 -25.20 8.74 -8.43
N HIS A 669 -26.08 8.51 -9.40
CA HIS A 669 -25.90 8.91 -10.80
C HIS A 669 -25.58 10.41 -11.00
N PRO A 670 -26.15 11.36 -10.25
CA PRO A 670 -25.78 12.78 -10.35
C PRO A 670 -24.30 13.07 -10.05
N HIS A 671 -23.66 12.20 -9.27
CA HIS A 671 -22.26 12.32 -8.87
C HIS A 671 -21.30 11.57 -9.81
N LEU A 672 -21.82 10.84 -10.80
CA LEU A 672 -21.02 10.10 -11.78
C LEU A 672 -20.87 10.91 -13.07
N SER A 673 -19.65 10.94 -13.61
CA SER A 673 -19.35 11.52 -14.92
C SER A 673 -19.04 10.42 -15.92
N ILE A 674 -19.78 10.44 -17.03
CA ILE A 674 -19.76 9.40 -18.05
C ILE A 674 -19.03 9.93 -19.27
N PHE A 675 -18.00 9.20 -19.67
CA PHE A 675 -17.17 9.51 -20.81
C PHE A 675 -17.52 8.55 -21.95
N VAL A 676 -17.52 9.08 -23.17
CA VAL A 676 -17.70 8.25 -24.37
C VAL A 676 -16.59 7.20 -24.46
N PRO A 677 -16.86 6.00 -25.02
CA PRO A 677 -15.88 4.92 -25.07
C PRO A 677 -14.60 5.27 -25.83
N GLU A 678 -14.64 6.22 -26.76
CA GLU A 678 -13.47 6.70 -27.50
C GLU A 678 -12.59 7.61 -26.64
N ALA A 679 -13.16 8.28 -25.63
CA ALA A 679 -12.45 9.18 -24.74
C ALA A 679 -11.78 8.44 -23.59
N PHE A 680 -12.47 7.48 -22.97
CA PHE A 680 -11.92 6.68 -21.90
C PHE A 680 -11.67 5.26 -22.39
N PRO A 681 -10.44 4.71 -22.30
CA PRO A 681 -9.36 5.12 -21.41
C PRO A 681 -8.31 6.07 -22.00
N ASN A 682 -8.47 6.48 -23.26
CA ASN A 682 -7.50 7.27 -24.01
C ASN A 682 -7.14 8.62 -23.34
N ILE A 683 -8.00 9.13 -22.46
CA ILE A 683 -7.78 10.34 -21.66
C ILE A 683 -6.47 10.29 -20.86
N TYR A 684 -6.08 9.13 -20.34
CA TYR A 684 -4.78 8.97 -19.66
C TYR A 684 -3.63 9.28 -20.62
N GLN A 685 -3.71 8.79 -21.86
CA GLN A 685 -2.69 9.05 -22.89
C GLN A 685 -2.68 10.52 -23.30
N TRP A 686 -3.86 11.11 -23.51
CA TRP A 686 -3.99 12.50 -23.98
C TRP A 686 -3.45 13.49 -22.94
N MET A 687 -3.83 13.29 -21.67
CA MET A 687 -3.47 14.18 -20.58
C MET A 687 -2.01 14.03 -20.14
N THR A 688 -1.45 12.82 -20.21
CA THR A 688 -0.06 12.57 -19.83
C THR A 688 0.95 12.80 -20.97
N PHE A 689 0.48 12.99 -22.20
CA PHE A 689 1.34 13.03 -23.40
C PHE A 689 2.51 14.01 -23.31
N GLY A 690 2.30 15.21 -22.73
CA GLY A 690 3.38 16.18 -22.55
C GLY A 690 4.48 15.67 -21.62
N VAL A 691 4.08 15.07 -20.48
CA VAL A 691 4.99 14.50 -19.48
C VAL A 691 5.72 13.29 -20.04
N THR A 692 5.01 12.34 -20.65
CA THR A 692 5.60 11.12 -21.23
C THR A 692 6.53 11.44 -22.40
N SER A 693 6.15 12.37 -23.29
CA SER A 693 7.03 12.85 -24.37
C SER A 693 8.33 13.45 -23.85
N LEU A 694 8.30 14.12 -22.69
CA LEU A 694 9.51 14.69 -22.10
C LEU A 694 10.39 13.61 -21.46
N ILE A 695 9.79 12.63 -20.77
CA ILE A 695 10.51 11.46 -20.25
C ILE A 695 11.19 10.69 -21.39
N GLU A 696 10.48 10.44 -22.48
CA GLU A 696 11.01 9.80 -23.70
C GLU A 696 12.23 10.56 -24.22
N ARG A 697 12.15 11.89 -24.37
CA ARG A 697 13.30 12.70 -24.84
C ARG A 697 14.49 12.68 -23.89
N ILE A 698 14.24 12.68 -22.57
CA ILE A 698 15.31 12.54 -21.57
C ILE A 698 15.99 11.18 -21.73
N TRP A 699 15.20 10.11 -21.90
CA TRP A 699 15.71 8.76 -22.09
C TRP A 699 16.49 8.60 -23.40
N GLU A 700 15.93 9.03 -24.53
CA GLU A 700 16.58 9.04 -25.86
C GLU A 700 17.95 9.75 -25.82
N HIS A 701 18.07 10.82 -25.02
CA HIS A 701 19.32 11.56 -24.85
C HIS A 701 20.32 10.87 -23.90
N GLN A 702 19.86 10.27 -22.80
CA GLN A 702 20.71 9.71 -21.75
C GLN A 702 21.12 8.25 -22.00
N GLN A 703 20.27 7.45 -22.64
CA GLN A 703 20.53 6.02 -22.85
C GLN A 703 21.86 5.76 -23.59
N PRO A 704 22.25 6.49 -24.66
CA PRO A 704 23.55 6.30 -25.31
C PRO A 704 24.73 6.66 -24.40
N LEU A 705 24.55 7.64 -23.50
CA LEU A 705 25.57 8.07 -22.55
C LEU A 705 25.78 7.02 -21.45
N LEU A 706 24.69 6.43 -20.96
CA LEU A 706 24.74 5.35 -19.98
C LEU A 706 25.46 4.11 -20.52
N LYS A 707 25.25 3.76 -21.79
CA LYS A 707 25.94 2.63 -22.45
C LYS A 707 27.47 2.79 -22.54
N VAL A 708 27.98 4.02 -22.41
CA VAL A 708 29.41 4.33 -22.37
C VAL A 708 29.87 4.76 -20.97
N ASP A 709 29.14 4.34 -19.93
CA ASP A 709 29.40 4.62 -18.51
C ASP A 709 29.55 6.11 -18.16
N LYS A 710 28.92 7.01 -18.94
CA LYS A 710 28.85 8.43 -18.58
C LYS A 710 27.74 8.68 -17.56
N THR A 711 28.09 9.35 -16.47
CA THR A 711 27.14 9.71 -15.41
C THR A 711 26.22 10.86 -15.84
N PRO A 712 24.88 10.67 -15.81
CA PRO A 712 23.92 11.75 -16.02
C PRO A 712 24.04 12.81 -14.92
N SER A 713 23.75 14.06 -15.24
CA SER A 713 23.75 15.09 -14.18
C SER A 713 22.64 14.88 -13.15
N PRO A 714 22.86 15.19 -11.86
CA PRO A 714 21.84 15.06 -10.82
C PRO A 714 20.54 15.81 -11.11
N GLN A 715 20.59 17.04 -11.63
CA GLN A 715 19.37 17.79 -12.01
C GLN A 715 18.54 17.05 -13.07
N MET A 716 19.19 16.34 -14.00
CA MET A 716 18.47 15.54 -15.00
C MET A 716 17.75 14.35 -14.33
N ILE A 717 18.40 13.70 -13.38
CA ILE A 717 17.81 12.60 -12.58
C ILE A 717 16.62 13.12 -11.78
N GLU A 718 16.78 14.27 -11.11
CA GLU A 718 15.73 14.87 -10.30
C GLU A 718 14.55 15.39 -11.12
N ILE A 719 14.78 16.01 -12.28
CA ILE A 719 13.71 16.41 -13.19
C ILE A 719 12.96 15.18 -13.72
N CYS A 720 13.68 14.11 -14.07
CA CYS A 720 13.05 12.84 -14.45
C CYS A 720 12.22 12.27 -13.29
N ALA A 721 12.71 12.35 -12.05
CA ALA A 721 11.99 11.92 -10.86
C ALA A 721 10.70 12.73 -10.64
N MET A 722 10.76 14.06 -10.79
CA MET A 722 9.58 14.94 -10.71
C MET A 722 8.52 14.57 -11.76
N LEU A 723 8.95 14.31 -13.01
CA LEU A 723 8.05 13.92 -14.10
C LEU A 723 7.41 12.55 -13.84
N LYS A 724 8.20 11.59 -13.37
CA LYS A 724 7.69 10.26 -12.98
C LYS A 724 6.69 10.33 -11.84
N ARG A 725 6.93 11.19 -10.85
CA ARG A 725 5.99 11.43 -9.73
C ARG A 725 4.72 12.13 -10.18
N ALA A 726 4.82 13.11 -11.09
CA ALA A 726 3.64 13.71 -11.71
C ALA A 726 2.84 12.66 -12.50
N LEU A 727 3.51 11.77 -13.24
CA LEU A 727 2.85 10.67 -13.96
C LEU A 727 2.22 9.66 -12.99
N ALA A 728 2.89 9.34 -11.88
CA ALA A 728 2.32 8.50 -10.83
C ALA A 728 1.05 9.14 -10.25
N PHE A 729 1.07 10.45 -9.99
CA PHE A 729 -0.12 11.19 -9.55
C PHE A 729 -1.23 11.13 -10.60
N ALA A 730 -0.95 11.23 -11.90
CA ALA A 730 -1.98 11.07 -12.93
C ALA A 730 -2.64 9.70 -12.90
N HIS A 731 -1.89 8.64 -12.57
CA HIS A 731 -2.39 7.27 -12.59
C HIS A 731 -3.08 6.86 -11.28
N THR A 732 -2.74 7.50 -10.16
CA THR A 732 -3.21 7.09 -8.82
C THR A 732 -4.03 8.13 -8.10
N GLY A 733 -3.84 9.42 -8.40
CA GLY A 733 -4.44 10.55 -7.68
C GLY A 733 -3.94 10.74 -6.24
N ASN A 734 -2.94 9.96 -5.80
CA ASN A 734 -2.37 10.05 -4.45
C ASN A 734 -1.32 11.16 -4.39
N THR A 735 -1.52 12.19 -3.56
CA THR A 735 -0.58 13.33 -3.46
C THR A 735 0.71 13.01 -2.74
N ARG A 736 0.76 11.92 -1.96
CA ARG A 736 1.95 11.55 -1.20
C ARG A 736 3.17 11.27 -2.08
N VAL A 737 2.91 10.92 -3.34
CA VAL A 737 3.95 10.76 -4.38
C VAL A 737 4.67 12.06 -4.75
N LEU A 738 4.11 13.23 -4.41
CA LEU A 738 4.64 14.54 -4.78
C LEU A 738 5.64 15.04 -3.72
N SER A 739 6.91 15.26 -4.11
CA SER A 739 7.91 15.88 -3.20
C SER A 739 7.65 17.37 -3.10
N SER A 740 7.18 17.84 -1.95
CA SER A 740 6.87 19.25 -1.77
C SER A 740 8.11 20.15 -1.91
N SER A 741 9.26 19.77 -1.37
CA SER A 741 10.51 20.52 -1.35
C SER A 741 11.05 20.86 -2.74
N LEU A 742 10.99 19.92 -3.69
CA LEU A 742 11.49 20.13 -5.05
C LEU A 742 10.39 20.51 -6.04
N MET A 743 9.23 19.86 -5.98
CA MET A 743 8.17 20.07 -6.97
C MET A 743 7.38 21.37 -6.74
N ARG A 744 7.33 21.92 -5.52
CA ARG A 744 6.63 23.19 -5.24
C ARG A 744 7.37 24.42 -5.82
N PRO A 745 8.70 24.59 -5.63
CA PRO A 745 9.44 25.68 -6.28
C PRO A 745 9.34 25.67 -7.81
N PHE A 746 9.26 24.50 -8.42
CA PHE A 746 9.06 24.34 -9.86
C PHE A 746 7.59 24.38 -10.31
N TRP A 747 6.67 24.77 -9.42
CA TRP A 747 5.22 24.92 -9.64
C TRP A 747 4.42 23.64 -9.89
N LEU A 748 5.05 22.47 -9.98
CA LEU A 748 4.34 21.22 -10.28
C LEU A 748 3.28 20.88 -9.23
N VAL A 749 3.60 20.92 -7.93
CA VAL A 749 2.60 20.64 -6.87
C VAL A 749 1.40 21.57 -6.99
N ARG A 750 1.68 22.88 -7.08
CA ARG A 750 0.62 23.89 -7.15
C ARG A 750 -0.23 23.72 -8.41
N SER A 751 0.40 23.43 -9.55
CA SER A 751 -0.29 23.23 -10.82
C SER A 751 -1.22 22.01 -10.84
N LEU A 752 -0.74 20.90 -10.30
CA LEU A 752 -1.48 19.64 -10.23
C LEU A 752 -2.68 19.76 -9.28
N LEU A 753 -2.51 20.41 -8.13
CA LEU A 753 -3.60 20.59 -7.17
C LEU A 753 -4.62 21.65 -7.62
N GLN A 754 -4.15 22.78 -8.18
CA GLN A 754 -5.03 23.89 -8.52
C GLN A 754 -5.66 23.81 -9.92
N GLN A 755 -4.95 23.31 -10.93
CA GLN A 755 -5.49 23.22 -12.30
C GLN A 755 -5.64 21.78 -12.81
N GLY A 756 -5.08 20.79 -12.12
CA GLY A 756 -5.01 19.42 -12.60
C GLY A 756 -3.89 19.20 -13.62
N TRP A 757 -3.47 20.24 -14.35
CA TRP A 757 -2.44 20.15 -15.41
C TRP A 757 -1.01 20.38 -14.90
N PRO A 758 -0.03 19.54 -15.24
CA PRO A 758 1.37 19.74 -14.85
C PRO A 758 1.95 20.98 -15.55
N THR A 759 2.33 21.99 -14.75
CA THR A 759 2.99 23.21 -15.20
C THR A 759 4.34 23.37 -14.52
N MET A 760 5.38 23.62 -15.30
CA MET A 760 6.75 23.86 -14.84
C MET A 760 7.13 25.33 -14.93
N SER A 761 7.79 25.81 -13.88
CA SER A 761 8.42 27.12 -13.82
C SER A 761 9.40 27.35 -14.97
N SER A 762 9.52 28.61 -15.39
CA SER A 762 10.49 29.08 -16.38
C SER A 762 11.97 28.89 -15.94
N MET A 763 12.20 28.57 -14.65
CA MET A 763 13.49 28.12 -14.14
C MET A 763 13.99 26.85 -14.84
N ILE A 764 13.07 26.02 -15.33
CA ILE A 764 13.36 24.88 -16.20
C ILE A 764 13.21 25.35 -17.64
N ARG A 765 14.24 25.17 -18.47
CA ARG A 765 14.15 25.40 -19.91
C ARG A 765 13.91 24.07 -20.60
N LEU A 766 12.70 23.89 -21.13
CA LEU A 766 12.35 22.74 -21.96
C LEU A 766 12.73 23.03 -23.42
N VAL A 767 13.74 22.35 -23.94
CA VAL A 767 14.20 22.56 -25.31
C VAL A 767 13.55 21.52 -26.22
N SER A 768 13.12 21.95 -27.41
CA SER A 768 12.46 21.05 -28.36
C SER A 768 13.40 20.02 -29.03
N THR A 769 14.71 20.14 -28.83
CA THR A 769 15.73 19.30 -29.47
C THR A 769 16.19 18.16 -28.57
N THR A 770 16.44 16.97 -29.14
CA THR A 770 16.93 15.77 -28.44
C THR A 770 18.35 15.93 -27.87
N SER A 771 19.16 16.85 -28.40
CA SER A 771 20.54 17.05 -27.97
C SER A 771 20.68 17.65 -26.57
N ARG A 772 19.63 18.31 -26.05
CA ARG A 772 19.64 18.93 -24.71
C ARG A 772 18.20 19.17 -24.23
N PRO A 773 17.46 18.10 -23.90
CA PRO A 773 15.99 18.15 -23.74
C PRO A 773 15.55 19.08 -22.59
N VAL A 774 16.37 19.18 -21.55
CA VAL A 774 16.11 20.04 -20.40
C VAL A 774 17.39 20.75 -19.95
N ALA A 775 17.26 22.00 -19.53
CA ALA A 775 18.34 22.74 -18.86
C ALA A 775 17.79 23.56 -17.69
N VAL A 776 18.51 23.55 -16.57
CA VAL A 776 18.25 24.41 -15.40
C VAL A 776 19.57 25.09 -15.07
N SER A 777 19.55 26.40 -14.80
CA SER A 777 20.76 27.07 -14.30
C SER A 777 21.05 26.48 -12.92
N PRO A 778 22.28 26.02 -12.64
CA PRO A 778 22.56 25.39 -11.35
C PRO A 778 22.20 26.29 -10.15
N GLY A 779 22.45 27.60 -10.25
CA GLY A 779 22.11 28.58 -9.20
C GLY A 779 20.62 28.79 -8.93
N ASP A 780 19.74 28.34 -9.82
CA ASP A 780 18.29 28.43 -9.66
C ASP A 780 17.70 27.16 -9.01
N TRP A 781 18.55 26.18 -8.64
CA TRP A 781 18.07 24.94 -8.03
C TRP A 781 17.62 25.16 -6.58
N PRO A 782 16.44 24.66 -6.16
CA PRO A 782 15.94 24.87 -4.81
C PRO A 782 16.81 24.20 -3.74
N ILE A 783 16.89 24.85 -2.58
CA ILE A 783 17.62 24.38 -1.40
C ILE A 783 16.63 24.21 -0.25
N VAL A 784 16.76 23.14 0.52
CA VAL A 784 15.95 22.90 1.72
C VAL A 784 16.47 23.79 2.86
N ALA A 785 15.66 24.76 3.29
CA ALA A 785 16.07 25.82 4.21
C ALA A 785 16.71 25.34 5.53
N ARG A 786 16.30 24.17 6.05
CA ARG A 786 16.85 23.62 7.30
C ARG A 786 18.21 22.94 7.13
N SER A 787 18.42 22.23 6.02
CA SER A 787 19.62 21.42 5.82
C SER A 787 20.65 22.09 4.91
N ASN A 788 20.27 23.16 4.21
CA ASN A 788 21.05 23.76 3.12
C ASN A 788 21.45 22.76 2.02
N LEU A 789 20.73 21.63 1.92
CA LEU A 789 20.93 20.62 0.90
C LEU A 789 20.06 20.92 -0.33
N PRO A 790 20.50 20.52 -1.54
CA PRO A 790 19.64 20.62 -2.72
C PRO A 790 18.36 19.83 -2.49
N ALA A 791 17.22 20.39 -2.89
CA ALA A 791 15.96 19.67 -2.85
C ALA A 791 16.00 18.50 -3.85
N ILE A 792 15.39 17.38 -3.47
CA ILE A 792 15.46 16.09 -4.18
C ILE A 792 14.07 15.45 -4.25
N ALA A 793 13.82 14.68 -5.29
CA ALA A 793 12.63 13.86 -5.50
C ALA A 793 12.98 12.40 -5.84
N SER A 794 14.25 12.07 -6.10
CA SER A 794 14.66 10.72 -6.51
C SER A 794 14.92 9.75 -5.36
N LYS A 795 15.06 10.23 -4.11
CA LYS A 795 15.54 9.45 -2.95
C LYS A 795 14.92 8.06 -2.86
N HIS A 796 13.59 7.99 -2.77
CA HIS A 796 12.85 6.74 -2.66
C HIS A 796 13.24 5.75 -3.77
N SER A 797 13.19 6.15 -5.04
CA SER A 797 13.53 5.25 -6.15
C SER A 797 14.98 4.73 -6.09
N GLN A 798 15.91 5.55 -5.57
CA GLN A 798 17.30 5.13 -5.40
C GLN A 798 17.46 4.17 -4.22
N VAL A 799 16.82 4.46 -3.08
CA VAL A 799 16.90 3.61 -1.88
C VAL A 799 16.26 2.25 -2.10
N VAL A 800 15.07 2.19 -2.72
CA VAL A 800 14.40 0.92 -3.09
C VAL A 800 15.32 0.07 -3.96
N THR A 801 15.98 0.70 -4.94
CA THR A 801 16.70 -0.03 -6.00
C THR A 801 18.13 -0.40 -5.59
N TYR A 802 18.84 0.51 -4.91
CA TYR A 802 20.28 0.43 -4.69
C TYR A 802 20.69 0.57 -3.22
N GLY A 803 19.75 0.85 -2.31
CA GLY A 803 20.02 1.06 -0.89
C GLY A 803 20.38 2.51 -0.52
N VAL A 804 20.50 2.76 0.79
CA VAL A 804 20.76 4.11 1.35
C VAL A 804 22.17 4.60 1.00
N ASP A 805 23.16 3.71 1.02
CA ASP A 805 24.57 4.02 0.73
C ASP A 805 24.75 4.62 -0.66
N HIS A 806 24.04 4.08 -1.66
CA HIS A 806 24.02 4.60 -3.02
C HIS A 806 23.47 6.03 -3.07
N PHE A 807 22.35 6.23 -2.38
CA PHE A 807 21.67 7.52 -2.36
C PHE A 807 22.53 8.61 -1.69
N GLU A 808 23.21 8.31 -0.58
CA GLU A 808 24.13 9.25 0.09
C GLU A 808 25.30 9.65 -0.83
N VAL A 809 25.86 8.70 -1.57
CA VAL A 809 26.90 8.98 -2.59
C VAL A 809 26.35 9.86 -3.71
N PHE A 810 25.13 9.61 -4.17
CA PHE A 810 24.46 10.44 -5.17
C PHE A 810 24.20 11.87 -4.65
N LEU A 811 23.69 12.00 -3.42
CA LEU A 811 23.41 13.29 -2.78
C LEU A 811 24.71 14.10 -2.63
N PHE A 812 25.79 13.44 -2.20
CA PHE A 812 27.11 14.04 -2.12
C PHE A 812 27.61 14.52 -3.48
N ASN A 813 27.47 13.72 -4.54
CA ASN A 813 27.84 14.12 -5.90
C ASN A 813 27.00 15.29 -6.43
N SER A 814 25.74 15.40 -6.00
CA SER A 814 24.86 16.52 -6.32
C SER A 814 25.36 17.84 -5.73
N PHE A 815 26.04 17.76 -4.58
CA PHE A 815 26.64 18.89 -3.90
C PHE A 815 28.08 19.20 -4.36
N ALA A 816 28.95 18.18 -4.48
CA ALA A 816 30.40 18.33 -4.59
C ALA A 816 30.95 18.53 -6.02
N SER A 817 30.14 18.46 -7.08
CA SER A 817 30.63 18.44 -8.46
C SER A 817 31.37 19.74 -8.89
N PRO A 818 32.68 19.68 -9.23
CA PRO A 818 33.56 20.84 -9.42
C PRO A 818 33.31 21.61 -10.73
N LYS A 819 32.61 21.01 -11.72
CA LYS A 819 32.17 21.75 -12.93
C LYS A 819 31.00 22.70 -12.66
N ARG A 820 30.49 22.77 -11.42
CA ARG A 820 29.26 23.47 -11.03
C ARG A 820 29.38 24.30 -9.75
N SER A 821 30.54 24.27 -9.11
CA SER A 821 30.87 25.11 -7.96
C SER A 821 30.96 26.61 -8.30
N HIS A 822 30.94 26.96 -9.59
CA HIS A 822 30.90 28.35 -10.02
C HIS A 822 29.60 29.10 -9.72
N LYS A 823 28.54 28.51 -9.14
CA LYS A 823 27.35 29.27 -8.70
C LYS A 823 26.38 28.58 -7.72
N LEU A 824 26.42 27.26 -7.54
CA LEU A 824 25.65 26.58 -6.50
C LEU A 824 26.40 26.65 -5.17
N SER A 825 26.10 27.66 -4.35
CA SER A 825 26.43 27.78 -2.91
C SER A 825 27.90 27.60 -2.46
N VAL A 826 28.87 27.29 -3.32
CA VAL A 826 30.30 27.29 -2.94
C VAL A 826 30.95 28.66 -3.20
N HIS A 827 30.34 29.50 -4.05
CA HIS A 827 30.66 30.93 -4.17
C HIS A 827 29.82 31.87 -3.31
N ASN A 828 28.64 31.42 -2.87
CA ASN A 828 27.96 31.99 -1.72
C ASN A 828 27.78 30.90 -0.66
N PRO A 829 28.84 30.54 0.09
CA PRO A 829 28.64 30.35 1.52
C PRO A 829 27.82 31.55 2.02
N PRO A 830 27.07 31.49 3.15
CA PRO A 830 26.58 32.74 3.76
C PRO A 830 27.74 33.72 3.70
N ALA A 831 27.57 34.91 3.08
CA ALA A 831 28.59 35.66 2.32
C ALA A 831 29.92 36.00 3.04
N ASN A 832 30.14 35.44 4.23
CA ASN A 832 31.19 35.66 5.18
C ASN A 832 31.93 34.36 5.60
N VAL A 833 31.56 33.15 5.11
CA VAL A 833 32.18 31.90 5.61
C VAL A 833 33.45 31.54 4.82
N PHE A 834 34.56 31.36 5.53
CA PHE A 834 35.87 30.93 5.01
C PHE A 834 36.51 31.85 3.96
N MET A 835 36.13 33.14 3.97
CA MET A 835 36.69 34.16 3.06
C MET A 835 38.21 34.33 3.18
N GLN A 836 38.78 33.95 4.33
CA GLN A 836 40.22 33.99 4.61
C GLN A 836 41.05 33.01 3.78
N TYR A 837 40.43 32.06 3.06
CA TYR A 837 41.12 31.09 2.22
C TYR A 837 40.93 31.39 0.73
N ASP A 838 41.92 30.97 -0.06
CA ASP A 838 41.83 30.96 -1.51
C ASP A 838 40.65 30.11 -1.99
N GLN A 839 40.22 30.37 -3.22
CA GLN A 839 39.02 29.75 -3.79
C GLN A 839 39.09 28.22 -3.76
N ASP A 840 40.23 27.62 -4.09
CA ASP A 840 40.36 26.16 -4.22
C ASP A 840 40.38 25.47 -2.85
N LEU A 841 41.10 26.06 -1.89
CA LEU A 841 41.08 25.61 -0.50
C LEU A 841 39.70 25.79 0.14
N ARG A 842 39.00 26.88 -0.16
CA ARG A 842 37.63 27.10 0.30
C ARG A 842 36.68 26.03 -0.22
N HIS A 843 36.79 25.67 -1.51
CA HIS A 843 36.02 24.57 -2.10
C HIS A 843 36.32 23.24 -1.41
N ALA A 844 37.60 22.91 -1.19
CA ALA A 844 38.00 21.68 -0.51
C ALA A 844 37.46 21.62 0.94
N ILE A 845 37.52 22.74 1.68
CA ILE A 845 36.98 22.84 3.05
C ILE A 845 35.47 22.58 3.04
N ILE A 846 34.73 23.17 2.09
CA ILE A 846 33.28 22.98 2.00
C ILE A 846 32.91 21.52 1.67
N ILE A 847 33.67 20.88 0.77
CA ILE A 847 33.51 19.45 0.46
C ILE A 847 33.75 18.59 1.71
N ALA A 848 34.80 18.87 2.48
CA ALA A 848 35.10 18.16 3.73
C ALA A 848 34.03 18.38 4.81
N VAL A 849 33.51 19.60 4.96
CA VAL A 849 32.43 19.92 5.90
C VAL A 849 31.16 19.12 5.58
N VAL A 850 30.80 19.00 4.30
CA VAL A 850 29.62 18.20 3.88
C VAL A 850 29.86 16.71 4.08
N ALA A 851 31.05 16.19 3.76
CA ALA A 851 31.37 14.79 4.04
C ALA A 851 31.28 14.49 5.55
N PHE A 852 31.66 15.45 6.39
CA PHE A 852 31.55 15.31 7.85
C PHE A 852 30.10 15.28 8.35
N GLN A 853 29.13 15.87 7.62
CA GLN A 853 27.72 15.77 7.98
C GLN A 853 27.22 14.31 7.88
N SER A 854 27.70 13.53 6.91
CA SER A 854 27.41 12.09 6.83
C SER A 854 27.97 11.33 8.02
N PHE A 855 29.15 11.70 8.53
CA PHE A 855 29.69 11.12 9.77
C PHE A 855 28.84 11.48 10.99
N ILE A 856 28.40 12.74 11.12
CA ILE A 856 27.49 13.15 12.20
C ILE A 856 26.18 12.35 12.11
N ALA A 857 25.65 12.11 10.91
CA ALA A 857 24.45 11.30 10.70
C ALA A 857 24.67 9.83 11.15
N ASP A 858 25.81 9.22 10.80
CA ASP A 858 26.15 7.87 11.28
C ASP A 858 26.22 7.81 12.80
N VAL A 859 26.81 8.83 13.46
CA VAL A 859 26.87 8.90 14.92
C VAL A 859 25.46 9.04 15.52
N LYS A 860 24.60 9.89 14.95
CA LYS A 860 23.20 10.01 15.38
C LYS A 860 22.47 8.68 15.28
N THR A 861 22.64 7.97 14.16
CA THR A 861 22.02 6.65 13.94
C THR A 861 22.53 5.62 14.95
N LEU A 862 23.84 5.53 15.14
CA LEU A 862 24.45 4.61 16.09
C LEU A 862 23.93 4.83 17.51
N VAL A 863 23.90 6.10 17.97
CA VAL A 863 23.38 6.46 19.30
C VAL A 863 21.89 6.16 19.39
N SER A 864 21.09 6.56 18.39
CA SER A 864 19.64 6.33 18.37
C SER A 864 19.30 4.84 18.46
N VAL A 865 19.91 4.00 17.63
CA VAL A 865 19.69 2.55 17.64
C VAL A 865 20.10 1.95 18.98
N SER A 866 21.26 2.36 19.52
CA SER A 866 21.77 1.84 20.78
C SER A 866 20.91 2.23 21.98
N VAL A 867 20.48 3.50 22.05
CA VAL A 867 19.62 4.01 23.14
C VAL A 867 18.23 3.41 23.03
N THR A 868 17.63 3.32 21.83
CA THR A 868 16.32 2.68 21.65
C THR A 868 16.35 1.22 22.09
N LYS A 869 17.38 0.46 21.68
CA LYS A 869 17.58 -0.93 22.12
C LYS A 869 17.71 -1.04 23.65
N LEU A 870 18.32 -0.05 24.29
CA LEU A 870 18.47 -0.02 25.74
C LEU A 870 17.17 0.38 26.45
N CYS A 871 16.39 1.31 25.89
CA CYS A 871 15.06 1.67 26.40
C CYS A 871 14.09 0.49 26.29
N SER A 872 14.11 -0.27 25.20
CA SER A 872 13.31 -1.50 25.08
C SER A 872 13.63 -2.48 26.22
N LYS A 873 14.92 -2.72 26.50
CA LYS A 873 15.34 -3.56 27.63
C LYS A 873 14.88 -3.05 29.01
N LEU A 874 14.71 -1.73 29.17
CA LEU A 874 14.24 -1.13 30.42
C LEU A 874 12.72 -1.21 30.55
N ASP A 875 11.99 -1.07 29.45
CA ASP A 875 10.54 -1.28 29.42
C ASP A 875 10.22 -2.75 29.74
N ASP A 876 11.03 -3.70 29.28
CA ASP A 876 10.88 -5.14 29.57
C ASP A 876 11.07 -5.52 31.07
N GLN A 877 11.52 -4.59 31.94
CA GLN A 877 11.76 -4.83 33.37
C GLN A 877 10.60 -4.43 34.30
N ASP A 878 9.50 -3.92 33.73
CA ASP A 878 8.16 -3.77 34.33
C ASP A 878 8.08 -3.17 35.74
N THR A 879 8.93 -2.18 36.03
CA THR A 879 8.90 -1.41 37.28
C THR A 879 8.60 0.06 36.98
N HIS A 880 7.75 0.72 37.79
CA HIS A 880 7.34 2.11 37.52
C HIS A 880 8.55 3.08 37.42
N SER A 881 9.63 2.82 38.16
CA SER A 881 10.88 3.60 38.10
C SER A 881 11.66 3.39 36.79
N THR A 882 11.72 2.17 36.25
CA THR A 882 12.44 1.84 35.01
C THR A 882 11.71 2.35 33.77
N SER A 883 10.38 2.29 33.74
CA SER A 883 9.55 2.89 32.69
C SER A 883 9.69 4.43 32.65
N LEU A 884 9.74 5.07 33.81
CA LEU A 884 9.97 6.52 33.89
C LEU A 884 11.38 6.89 33.38
N ALA A 885 12.39 6.08 33.69
CA ALA A 885 13.75 6.26 33.20
C ALA A 885 13.83 6.06 31.67
N ALA A 886 13.16 5.05 31.10
CA ALA A 886 13.08 4.83 29.66
C ALA A 886 12.39 6.00 28.93
N LYS A 887 11.28 6.51 29.48
CA LYS A 887 10.61 7.73 28.98
C LYS A 887 11.54 8.95 29.03
N GLY A 888 12.26 9.14 30.13
CA GLY A 888 13.27 10.20 30.28
C GLY A 888 14.37 10.12 29.23
N ARG A 889 14.91 8.92 28.97
CA ARG A 889 15.94 8.69 27.94
C ARG A 889 15.42 8.97 26.54
N ARG A 890 14.21 8.50 26.19
CA ARG A 890 13.58 8.77 24.88
C ARG A 890 13.36 10.27 24.67
N TYR A 891 12.91 10.98 25.70
CA TYR A 891 12.74 12.43 25.65
C TYR A 891 14.07 13.15 25.37
N ASN A 892 15.13 12.82 26.13
CA ASN A 892 16.44 13.42 25.96
C ASN A 892 17.09 13.04 24.63
N LEU A 893 16.94 11.79 24.16
CA LEU A 893 17.38 11.36 22.83
C LEU A 893 16.70 12.20 21.73
N LYS A 894 15.39 12.41 21.82
CA LYS A 894 14.65 13.25 20.87
C LYS A 894 15.17 14.69 20.86
N LYS A 895 15.49 15.26 22.04
CA LYS A 895 16.09 16.59 22.16
C LYS A 895 17.50 16.65 21.56
N TRP A 896 18.34 15.65 21.83
CA TRP A 896 19.68 15.56 21.28
C TRP A 896 19.70 15.40 19.75
N LEU A 897 18.84 14.53 19.20
CA LEU A 897 18.70 14.35 17.75
C LEU A 897 18.27 15.65 17.04
N ALA A 898 17.52 16.51 17.72
CA ALA A 898 17.09 17.81 17.23
C ALA A 898 18.15 18.91 17.33
N CYS A 899 19.28 18.69 18.03
CA CYS A 899 20.37 19.67 18.10
C CYS A 899 21.07 19.83 16.75
N ASP A 900 21.37 21.08 16.39
CA ASP A 900 22.14 21.46 15.20
C ASP A 900 23.61 21.01 15.30
N HIS A 901 24.15 21.00 16.53
CA HIS A 901 25.53 20.60 16.82
C HIS A 901 25.57 19.48 17.86
N PRO A 902 25.17 18.24 17.49
CA PRO A 902 24.99 17.12 18.44
C PRO A 902 26.28 16.67 19.12
N LEU A 903 27.44 16.93 18.52
CA LEU A 903 28.76 16.60 19.08
C LEU A 903 29.39 17.79 19.85
N SER A 904 28.66 18.89 20.01
CA SER A 904 29.12 20.07 20.74
C SER A 904 28.89 19.93 22.24
N TYR A 905 29.73 20.62 23.01
CA TYR A 905 29.49 20.86 24.44
C TYR A 905 28.59 22.09 24.70
N LEU A 906 28.09 22.74 23.64
CA LEU A 906 27.17 23.88 23.70
C LEU A 906 25.70 23.42 23.56
N ASP A 907 24.76 24.34 23.79
CA ASP A 907 23.32 24.19 23.53
C ASP A 907 22.66 22.97 24.20
N HIS A 908 23.14 22.61 25.40
CA HIS A 908 22.71 21.43 26.15
C HIS A 908 22.82 20.10 25.36
N ALA A 909 23.48 20.07 24.20
CA ALA A 909 23.59 18.87 23.37
C ALA A 909 24.31 17.75 24.14
N PHE A 910 25.44 18.06 24.77
CA PHE A 910 26.14 17.12 25.64
C PHE A 910 25.27 16.63 26.80
N GLU A 911 24.50 17.53 27.43
CA GLU A 911 23.62 17.19 28.55
C GLU A 911 22.49 16.24 28.11
N PHE A 912 21.85 16.52 26.98
CA PHE A 912 20.82 15.65 26.40
C PHE A 912 21.40 14.29 25.97
N LEU A 913 22.60 14.26 25.39
CA LEU A 913 23.29 13.02 25.06
C LEU A 913 23.58 12.20 26.31
N LEU A 914 24.20 12.81 27.32
CA LEU A 914 24.54 12.16 28.58
C LEU A 914 23.29 11.59 29.26
N LYS A 915 22.21 12.38 29.35
CA LYS A 915 20.92 11.96 29.92
C LYS A 915 20.20 10.89 29.09
N SER A 916 20.53 10.75 27.81
CA SER A 916 19.98 9.67 26.97
C SER A 916 20.74 8.35 27.16
N VAL A 917 22.04 8.40 27.41
CA VAL A 917 22.94 7.23 27.46
C VAL A 917 23.15 6.70 28.88
N VAL A 918 23.30 7.57 29.88
CA VAL A 918 23.64 7.19 31.26
C VAL A 918 22.42 6.69 32.03
N ALA A 919 22.62 5.68 32.88
CA ALA A 919 21.55 4.97 33.59
C ALA A 919 21.16 5.57 34.93
N ASP A 920 22.12 6.09 35.69
CA ASP A 920 21.88 6.64 37.02
C ASP A 920 22.29 8.12 37.10
N SER A 921 21.59 8.92 37.90
CA SER A 921 21.98 10.33 38.10
C SER A 921 23.33 10.45 38.81
N ASP A 922 23.68 9.46 39.62
CA ASP A 922 24.95 9.42 40.36
C ASP A 922 26.14 9.03 39.45
N ASP A 923 25.88 8.25 38.39
CA ASP A 923 26.85 7.89 37.34
C ASP A 923 27.13 9.04 36.37
N GLN A 924 26.39 10.15 36.42
CA GLN A 924 26.72 11.36 35.65
C GLN A 924 28.10 11.91 36.01
N SER A 925 28.58 11.64 37.24
CA SER A 925 29.91 11.98 37.72
C SER A 925 31.05 11.19 37.04
N LEU A 926 30.73 10.02 36.46
CA LEU A 926 31.62 9.17 35.64
C LEU A 926 31.48 9.45 34.14
N GLY A 927 30.76 10.52 33.76
CA GLY A 927 30.44 10.85 32.38
C GLY A 927 31.65 10.97 31.44
N LEU A 928 31.36 11.01 30.13
CA LEU A 928 32.34 11.22 29.06
C LEU A 928 33.38 12.28 29.46
N PRO A 929 34.68 12.04 29.24
CA PRO A 929 35.74 12.90 29.76
C PRO A 929 35.45 14.36 29.45
N ASN A 930 35.63 15.22 30.47
CA ASN A 930 35.61 16.66 30.27
C ASN A 930 36.57 17.01 29.12
N PRO A 931 36.18 17.92 28.22
CA PRO A 931 36.96 18.20 27.03
C PRO A 931 38.39 18.54 27.43
N THR A 932 39.34 17.66 27.06
CA THR A 932 40.73 18.08 26.97
C THR A 932 40.77 19.28 26.02
N LYS A 933 41.50 20.34 26.39
CA LYS A 933 41.40 21.74 25.91
C LYS A 933 41.30 22.01 24.39
N GLU A 934 41.37 21.01 23.52
CA GLU A 934 41.24 21.14 22.08
C GLU A 934 39.78 20.96 21.64
N LYS A 935 39.02 22.06 21.68
CA LYS A 935 37.79 22.18 20.90
C LYS A 935 38.19 22.34 19.45
N LEU A 936 37.92 21.34 18.62
CA LEU A 936 38.19 21.41 17.19
C LEU A 936 36.91 21.85 16.48
N ALA A 937 36.90 23.02 15.84
CA ALA A 937 35.76 23.40 15.03
C ALA A 937 35.63 22.43 13.84
N ILE A 938 34.42 22.22 13.32
CA ILE A 938 34.18 21.39 12.12
C ILE A 938 35.09 21.83 10.96
N HIS A 939 35.31 23.14 10.86
CA HIS A 939 36.28 23.75 9.95
C HIS A 939 37.73 23.28 10.17
N ASP A 940 38.20 23.27 11.42
CA ASP A 940 39.58 22.88 11.74
C ASP A 940 39.79 21.38 11.52
N PHE A 941 38.76 20.56 11.77
CA PHE A 941 38.76 19.14 11.43
C PHE A 941 38.76 18.89 9.92
N ALA A 942 37.93 19.62 9.18
CA ALA A 942 37.94 19.58 7.71
C ALA A 942 39.32 19.94 7.14
N LYS A 943 40.00 20.93 7.74
CA LYS A 943 41.37 21.28 7.38
C LYS A 943 42.37 20.17 7.68
N LEU A 944 42.25 19.50 8.84
CA LEU A 944 43.08 18.34 9.16
C LEU A 944 42.88 17.21 8.14
N ILE A 945 41.64 16.90 7.72
CA ILE A 945 41.35 15.89 6.69
C ILE A 945 42.03 16.22 5.37
N ILE A 946 41.98 17.49 4.95
CA ILE A 946 42.64 17.97 3.73
C ILE A 946 44.17 17.85 3.82
N ASP A 947 44.72 17.93 5.03
CA ASP A 947 46.15 17.91 5.28
C ASP A 947 46.72 16.49 5.43
N ILE A 948 45.88 15.46 5.65
CA ILE A 948 46.27 14.03 5.67
C ILE A 948 47.12 13.62 4.45
N PRO A 949 46.74 13.94 3.20
CA PRO A 949 47.53 13.53 2.02
C PRO A 949 48.83 14.32 1.79
N ARG A 950 49.20 15.29 2.65
CA ARG A 950 50.40 16.10 2.41
C ARG A 950 51.68 15.28 2.67
N PRO A 951 52.64 15.28 1.72
CA PRO A 951 53.84 14.45 1.80
C PRO A 951 54.85 14.90 2.87
N THR A 952 54.71 16.09 3.43
CA THR A 952 55.67 16.67 4.38
C THR A 952 55.32 16.42 5.86
N ASN A 953 54.10 15.92 6.16
CA ASN A 953 53.71 15.49 7.51
C ASN A 953 52.34 14.77 7.45
N PRO A 954 52.27 13.45 7.20
CA PRO A 954 51.00 12.73 7.20
C PRO A 954 50.42 12.74 8.62
N VAL A 955 49.30 13.44 8.80
CA VAL A 955 48.57 13.43 10.07
C VAL A 955 47.75 12.15 10.13
N THR A 956 48.06 11.26 11.07
CA THR A 956 47.22 10.10 11.40
C THR A 956 45.96 10.58 12.12
N ILE A 957 44.83 10.69 11.39
CA ILE A 957 43.53 10.90 12.03
C ILE A 957 43.02 9.55 12.51
N ALA A 958 43.21 9.26 13.80
CA ALA A 958 42.67 8.10 14.49
C ALA A 958 41.21 8.33 14.97
N ALA A 959 40.38 8.96 14.12
CA ALA A 959 38.95 9.06 14.43
C ALA A 959 38.28 7.75 14.01
N PRO A 960 37.53 7.06 14.89
CA PRO A 960 36.85 5.84 14.52
C PRO A 960 35.75 6.18 13.50
N LEU A 961 35.99 5.87 12.23
CA LEU A 961 34.91 5.79 11.25
C LEU A 961 34.02 4.60 11.61
N ILE A 962 32.71 4.81 11.62
CA ILE A 962 31.75 3.75 11.88
C ILE A 962 31.76 2.85 10.64
N SER A 963 32.33 1.66 10.75
CA SER A 963 32.55 0.74 9.62
C SER A 963 31.24 0.30 8.95
N THR A 964 30.14 0.30 9.71
CA THR A 964 28.78 -0.01 9.24
C THR A 964 27.99 1.23 8.80
N GLY A 965 28.59 2.42 8.82
CA GLY A 965 27.96 3.68 8.46
C GLY A 965 28.19 4.08 7.00
N ASN A 966 27.51 5.14 6.56
CA ASN A 966 27.59 5.64 5.18
C ASN A 966 28.80 6.56 4.94
N SER A 967 29.33 7.16 6.00
CA SER A 967 30.43 8.12 5.94
C SER A 967 31.70 7.61 5.25
N PRO A 968 32.16 6.34 5.37
CA PRO A 968 33.36 5.88 4.67
C PRO A 968 33.24 6.02 3.14
N MET A 969 32.06 5.73 2.57
CA MET A 969 31.82 5.84 1.13
C MET A 969 31.77 7.30 0.68
N VAL A 970 31.14 8.16 1.47
CA VAL A 970 31.08 9.61 1.21
C VAL A 970 32.48 10.23 1.30
N PHE A 971 33.28 9.89 2.32
CA PHE A 971 34.66 10.36 2.45
C PHE A 971 35.53 9.94 1.27
N LYS A 972 35.38 8.71 0.77
CA LYS A 972 36.11 8.24 -0.41
C LYS A 972 35.84 9.12 -1.64
N VAL A 973 34.59 9.51 -1.86
CA VAL A 973 34.22 10.40 -2.97
C VAL A 973 34.68 11.84 -2.69
N ALA A 974 34.56 12.31 -1.45
CA ALA A 974 35.02 13.63 -1.02
C ALA A 974 36.51 13.83 -1.27
N LEU A 975 37.32 12.82 -0.94
CA LEU A 975 38.77 12.82 -1.17
C LEU A 975 39.13 12.97 -2.65
N ILE A 976 38.38 12.30 -3.55
CA ILE A 976 38.58 12.45 -5.00
C ILE A 976 38.28 13.88 -5.46
N TYR A 977 37.24 14.53 -4.93
CA TYR A 977 36.95 15.91 -5.29
C TYR A 977 37.95 16.90 -4.70
N MET A 978 38.35 16.70 -3.43
CA MET A 978 39.37 17.52 -2.78
C MET A 978 40.73 17.41 -3.48
N SER A 979 41.11 16.22 -3.97
CA SER A 979 42.33 16.01 -4.75
C SER A 979 42.26 16.55 -6.18
N ASN A 980 41.09 16.92 -6.68
CA ASN A 980 40.93 17.63 -7.95
C ASN A 980 40.92 19.16 -7.77
N CYS A 981 40.53 19.65 -6.59
CA CYS A 981 40.62 21.07 -6.23
C CYS A 981 42.07 21.52 -5.96
N ARG A 982 42.98 20.60 -5.65
CA ARG A 982 44.42 20.87 -5.50
C ARG A 982 45.18 19.93 -6.41
N HIS A 983 46.29 20.35 -7.03
CA HIS A 983 47.19 19.46 -7.77
C HIS A 983 47.91 18.42 -6.86
N ILE A 984 47.17 17.57 -6.14
CA ILE A 984 47.67 16.53 -5.27
C ILE A 984 47.61 15.21 -6.06
N SER A 985 48.78 14.64 -6.37
CA SER A 985 48.90 13.40 -7.15
C SER A 985 48.06 12.26 -6.54
N PRO A 986 47.23 11.56 -7.35
CA PRO A 986 46.40 10.43 -6.89
C PRO A 986 47.18 9.19 -6.43
N GLU A 987 48.46 9.04 -6.80
CA GLU A 987 49.20 7.77 -6.70
C GLU A 987 49.60 7.35 -5.27
N ARG A 988 49.41 8.19 -4.25
CA ARG A 988 49.86 7.90 -2.87
C ARG A 988 48.78 7.42 -1.90
N PHE A 989 47.52 7.32 -2.34
CA PHE A 989 46.38 7.04 -1.46
C PHE A 989 46.09 5.56 -1.19
N HIS A 990 46.69 4.62 -1.94
CA HIS A 990 46.45 3.19 -1.76
C HIS A 990 47.03 2.59 -0.46
N HIS A 991 47.75 3.37 0.36
CA HIS A 991 48.41 2.88 1.57
C HIS A 991 47.73 3.24 2.91
N CYS A 992 46.55 3.87 2.90
CA CYS A 992 45.80 4.20 4.13
C CYS A 992 44.48 3.41 4.29
N HIS A 993 44.30 2.33 3.54
CA HIS A 993 43.09 1.49 3.62
C HIS A 993 43.19 0.40 4.68
#